data_AF-A0A2A9M0B5-F1
#
_entry.id   AF-A0A2A9M0B5-F1
#
_cell.length_a   1.000
_cell.length_b   1.000
_cell.length_c   1.000
_cell.angle_alpha   90.00
_cell.angle_beta   90.00
_cell.angle_gamma   90.00
#
_symmetry.space_group_name_H-M   'P 1'
#
loop_
_entity.id
_entity.type
_entity.pdbx_description
1 polymer ?
#
loop_
_entity_poly.entity_id
_entity_poly.type
_entity_poly.pdbx_seq_one_letter_code
_entity_poly.pdbx_strand_id
1 'polypeptide(L)'
;MAVYAPPGDAMDGCRGSPSLASSSANPRSDRLSRLLDGPLEAAEAAAESAPFRGAEEEDDDLVDVADDASRRRFLHLSEEHIAILSNLNQNQLLKVVDQICERQHPLDAVLDTVAADVAASVRKVAEQQRQADAEAPLDDERVAALAASNSMTKSVSDPSSSPDYFLHIARFVPLRLTFEERVFLRLLESTLEVSEYTDKIDILCGGSKARRMAREIRQVCAILSGLTLAHNYEEGQRLVRDHDFVSNRAFFQTVFEIGRRYKILNPERMRSAYGKLIYLLMDAKKPEVLQLLQFDCVIPVNTVFSLLAGKKNGLELLKDPLVRVATMEIMPEGKSRAQIQREIKEKQNAIKTLAKKYAGRDVQKNSPGFFGLRLSFFQRSDSCGSDDGGRGDADDRSDLLTPDEIEQCLYSLGDHNTYLRFNREPCDRMISFLREYFDPSEPEDGYSLAISSGAGGARLTHSHSRQYVYVLQSLTLWREVCSEMFVLWQMAEADMLHSGNYYRLRDTGQGLNRVQDCPRVSNAMQAILERVQRFTTQWVGSSVVHLGDHNVPNALMFIDKYTQVPRILGPLVLCLEKLPEVYESKQAMRNYFDNQFGGLHALRKRILCDFFRHAFDGSGGDNFFDAGSCIDGRLTSAWNWCSTIEKKPFFPAFLLTGFQGFDGKF
;
A
#
# COMPACT_ATOMS: atom_id res chain seq x y z
N MET A 1 -0.26 -35.32 66.77
CA MET A 1 0.63 -36.50 66.68
C MET A 1 1.70 -36.14 65.67
N ALA A 2 2.88 -35.70 66.11
CA ALA A 2 3.99 -36.57 66.50
C ALA A 2 4.61 -37.17 65.21
N VAL A 3 5.89 -37.02 64.83
CA VAL A 3 7.18 -36.58 65.41
C VAL A 3 8.09 -36.45 64.15
N TYR A 4 9.08 -35.57 63.99
CA TYR A 4 10.46 -35.73 64.48
C TYR A 4 11.35 -34.62 63.90
N ALA A 5 12.25 -34.11 64.73
CA ALA A 5 13.36 -33.18 64.48
C ALA A 5 14.61 -33.78 65.17
N PRO A 6 15.83 -33.18 65.21
CA PRO A 6 16.66 -32.37 64.30
C PRO A 6 18.11 -32.99 64.27
N PRO A 7 19.27 -32.30 64.45
CA PRO A 7 19.87 -31.07 63.90
C PRO A 7 21.27 -31.31 63.25
N GLY A 8 21.92 -30.26 62.70
CA GLY A 8 23.35 -30.33 62.33
C GLY A 8 23.91 -29.05 61.72
N ASP A 9 24.53 -28.23 62.56
CA ASP A 9 25.05 -26.86 62.35
C ASP A 9 26.18 -26.65 61.31
N ALA A 10 26.30 -25.36 60.93
CA ALA A 10 27.50 -24.54 60.65
C ALA A 10 27.58 -24.00 59.20
N MET A 11 27.17 -22.74 58.96
CA MET A 11 28.03 -21.52 58.96
C MET A 11 29.26 -21.70 58.05
N ASP A 12 29.51 -20.94 56.98
CA ASP A 12 29.34 -19.50 56.80
C ASP A 12 29.62 -19.14 55.32
N GLY A 13 29.03 -18.07 54.78
CA GLY A 13 29.57 -17.41 53.58
C GLY A 13 28.58 -16.82 52.55
N CYS A 14 28.41 -15.50 52.63
CA CYS A 14 28.03 -14.58 51.54
C CYS A 14 26.53 -14.33 51.22
N ARG A 15 26.01 -13.28 51.89
CA ARG A 15 25.33 -12.07 51.35
C ARG A 15 24.99 -12.16 49.84
N GLY A 16 23.77 -12.00 49.34
CA GLY A 16 22.58 -11.31 49.83
C GLY A 16 21.98 -10.58 48.62
N SER A 17 21.04 -11.24 47.92
CA SER A 17 20.30 -10.69 46.76
C SER A 17 18.80 -10.73 47.08
N PRO A 18 18.04 -9.63 46.91
CA PRO A 18 16.61 -9.63 47.22
C PRO A 18 15.76 -10.11 46.02
N SER A 19 14.72 -10.86 46.37
CA SER A 19 13.55 -11.32 45.61
C SER A 19 13.37 -10.85 44.15
N LEU A 20 13.40 -11.80 43.22
CA LEU A 20 12.78 -11.70 41.90
C LEU A 20 11.30 -12.11 42.01
N ALA A 21 10.41 -11.12 42.04
CA ALA A 21 9.01 -11.31 41.65
C ALA A 21 8.95 -11.35 40.12
N SER A 22 8.70 -12.53 39.55
CA SER A 22 8.55 -12.71 38.11
C SER A 22 7.19 -12.20 37.64
N SER A 23 7.16 -10.99 37.08
CA SER A 23 6.06 -10.53 36.24
C SER A 23 6.18 -11.23 34.87
N SER A 24 5.28 -12.18 34.60
CA SER A 24 5.18 -12.82 33.29
C SER A 24 4.52 -11.85 32.29
N ALA A 25 5.29 -10.90 31.77
CA ALA A 25 4.92 -10.16 30.56
C ALA A 25 5.09 -11.09 29.34
N ASN A 26 4.04 -11.17 28.53
CA ASN A 26 3.92 -12.09 27.40
C ASN A 26 4.82 -11.59 26.22
N PRO A 27 5.87 -12.31 25.79
CA PRO A 27 6.89 -11.79 24.86
C PRO A 27 6.46 -11.87 23.37
N ARG A 28 5.15 -11.88 23.08
CA ARG A 28 4.61 -12.36 21.80
C ARG A 28 3.97 -11.31 20.88
N SER A 29 3.78 -10.06 21.33
CA SER A 29 3.43 -8.94 20.43
C SER A 29 4.64 -8.22 19.84
N ASP A 30 5.85 -8.69 20.15
CA ASP A 30 7.11 -7.96 20.03
C ASP A 30 8.00 -8.45 18.87
N ARG A 31 7.42 -9.10 17.85
CA ARG A 31 8.18 -9.57 16.66
C ARG A 31 8.20 -8.58 15.51
N LEU A 32 7.19 -7.72 15.38
CA LEU A 32 7.18 -6.64 14.37
C LEU A 32 8.04 -5.45 14.81
N SER A 33 8.07 -5.12 16.10
CA SER A 33 9.02 -4.17 16.69
C SER A 33 10.47 -4.57 16.40
N ARG A 34 10.82 -5.86 16.51
CA ARG A 34 12.18 -6.34 16.22
C ARG A 34 12.58 -6.33 14.74
N LEU A 35 11.62 -6.42 13.81
CA LEU A 35 11.86 -6.19 12.38
C LEU A 35 12.08 -4.70 12.06
N LEU A 36 11.69 -3.81 12.99
CA LEU A 36 11.80 -2.35 12.91
C LEU A 36 12.92 -1.76 13.78
N ASP A 37 13.50 -2.54 14.71
CA ASP A 37 14.61 -2.16 15.59
C ASP A 37 15.99 -2.61 15.06
N GLY A 38 16.04 -3.27 13.89
CA GLY A 38 17.27 -3.28 13.12
C GLY A 38 17.53 -1.83 12.67
N PRO A 39 18.72 -1.25 12.91
CA PRO A 39 19.02 0.05 12.32
C PRO A 39 18.77 -0.06 10.82
N LEU A 40 18.32 1.02 10.19
CA LEU A 40 18.23 1.14 8.73
C LEU A 40 19.48 0.56 8.03
N GLU A 41 20.63 0.66 8.72
CA GLU A 41 21.94 0.07 8.42
C GLU A 41 21.97 -1.47 8.27
N ALA A 42 21.11 -2.24 8.95
CA ALA A 42 21.06 -3.70 8.83
C ALA A 42 20.27 -4.15 7.58
N ALA A 43 19.27 -3.39 7.17
CA ALA A 43 18.56 -3.58 5.90
C ALA A 43 19.38 -3.02 4.72
N GLU A 44 20.11 -1.91 4.91
CA GLU A 44 21.14 -1.42 3.99
C GLU A 44 22.29 -2.43 3.85
N ALA A 45 22.83 -2.97 4.95
CA ALA A 45 23.91 -3.98 4.91
C ALA A 45 23.45 -5.32 4.31
N ALA A 46 22.19 -5.72 4.53
CA ALA A 46 21.62 -6.89 3.86
C ALA A 46 21.45 -6.66 2.35
N ALA A 47 21.06 -5.44 1.93
CA ALA A 47 20.96 -5.05 0.52
C ALA A 47 22.34 -4.87 -0.15
N GLU A 48 23.36 -4.42 0.59
CA GLU A 48 24.77 -4.34 0.12
C GLU A 48 25.42 -5.72 -0.04
N SER A 49 24.92 -6.74 0.68
CA SER A 49 25.46 -8.11 0.64
C SER A 49 24.91 -8.99 -0.49
N ALA A 50 23.89 -8.51 -1.22
CA ALA A 50 23.34 -9.24 -2.37
C ALA A 50 24.19 -8.97 -3.62
N PRO A 51 24.66 -10.01 -4.35
CA PRO A 51 25.48 -9.80 -5.53
C PRO A 51 24.64 -9.18 -6.66
N PHE A 52 24.78 -7.88 -6.83
CA PHE A 52 24.31 -7.15 -8.00
C PHE A 52 25.16 -7.57 -9.21
N ARG A 53 24.56 -8.26 -10.18
CA ARG A 53 25.15 -8.43 -11.51
C ARG A 53 24.89 -7.17 -12.33
N GLY A 54 25.93 -6.35 -12.50
CA GLY A 54 25.96 -5.32 -13.53
C GLY A 54 25.81 -5.98 -14.91
N ALA A 55 24.85 -5.49 -15.70
CA ALA A 55 24.75 -5.84 -17.10
C ALA A 55 25.56 -4.81 -17.89
N GLU A 56 26.65 -5.25 -18.51
CA GLU A 56 27.35 -4.48 -19.54
C GLU A 56 26.50 -4.54 -20.81
N GLU A 57 26.20 -3.36 -21.38
CA GLU A 57 25.54 -3.21 -22.67
C GLU A 57 26.62 -3.26 -23.77
N GLU A 58 26.52 -4.25 -24.67
CA GLU A 58 27.20 -4.23 -25.97
C GLU A 58 26.14 -4.22 -27.08
N ASP A 59 26.23 -3.22 -27.95
CA ASP A 59 25.51 -3.09 -29.23
C ASP A 59 25.97 -4.20 -30.19
N ASP A 60 25.04 -4.87 -30.89
CA ASP A 60 25.33 -5.39 -32.23
C ASP A 60 24.07 -5.75 -33.05
N ASP A 61 24.28 -5.71 -34.36
CA ASP A 61 23.33 -5.50 -35.45
C ASP A 61 22.26 -6.58 -35.72
N LEU A 62 21.10 -6.11 -36.21
CA LEU A 62 19.97 -6.89 -36.71
C LEU A 62 20.30 -7.61 -38.03
N VAL A 63 20.14 -8.94 -38.07
CA VAL A 63 20.08 -9.71 -39.32
C VAL A 63 18.71 -10.39 -39.45
N ASP A 64 18.04 -10.07 -40.55
CA ASP A 64 16.72 -10.59 -40.94
C ASP A 64 16.88 -11.94 -41.64
N VAL A 65 16.26 -13.01 -41.13
CA VAL A 65 16.07 -14.27 -41.86
C VAL A 65 14.68 -14.83 -41.57
N ALA A 66 13.80 -14.69 -42.57
CA ALA A 66 12.52 -15.37 -42.64
C ALA A 66 12.70 -16.82 -43.13
N ASP A 67 12.10 -17.79 -42.42
CA ASP A 67 11.72 -19.08 -43.02
C ASP A 67 10.41 -19.63 -42.41
N ASP A 68 9.50 -20.05 -43.29
CA ASP A 68 8.09 -20.41 -43.03
C ASP A 68 7.94 -21.79 -42.36
N ALA A 69 9.04 -22.55 -42.23
CA ALA A 69 9.07 -23.85 -41.55
C ALA A 69 9.03 -23.75 -40.01
N SER A 70 9.47 -22.64 -39.43
CA SER A 70 9.54 -22.42 -37.97
C SER A 70 8.15 -22.22 -37.34
N ARG A 71 7.17 -21.74 -38.13
CA ARG A 71 5.79 -21.49 -37.65
C ARG A 71 5.01 -22.75 -37.30
N ARG A 72 5.40 -23.93 -37.82
CA ARG A 72 4.64 -25.18 -37.62
C ARG A 72 4.96 -25.95 -36.33
N ARG A 73 6.03 -25.60 -35.59
CA ARG A 73 6.44 -26.33 -34.36
C ARG A 73 5.82 -25.81 -33.05
N PHE A 74 5.23 -24.62 -33.06
CA PHE A 74 4.71 -23.98 -31.84
C PHE A 74 3.22 -24.28 -31.56
N LEU A 75 2.69 -25.40 -32.05
CA LEU A 75 1.25 -25.63 -32.00
C LEU A 75 0.69 -25.94 -30.60
N HIS A 76 1.52 -26.18 -29.58
CA HIS A 76 1.05 -26.35 -28.20
C HIS A 76 2.14 -25.95 -27.18
N LEU A 77 2.30 -24.66 -26.90
CA LEU A 77 3.02 -24.22 -25.70
C LEU A 77 2.13 -24.48 -24.48
N SER A 78 2.66 -25.13 -23.44
CA SER A 78 1.99 -25.21 -22.14
C SER A 78 1.97 -23.82 -21.50
N GLU A 79 1.04 -23.58 -20.58
CA GLU A 79 1.03 -22.31 -19.82
C GLU A 79 2.35 -22.11 -19.05
N GLU A 80 2.98 -23.19 -18.57
CA GLU A 80 4.31 -23.14 -17.95
C GLU A 80 5.37 -22.63 -18.94
N HIS A 81 5.38 -23.12 -20.19
CA HIS A 81 6.30 -22.62 -21.21
C HIS A 81 6.07 -21.13 -21.49
N ILE A 82 4.81 -20.70 -21.57
CA ILE A 82 4.46 -19.29 -21.78
C ILE A 82 4.94 -18.44 -20.60
N ALA A 83 4.76 -18.90 -19.37
CA ALA A 83 5.21 -18.21 -18.16
C ALA A 83 6.74 -18.14 -18.07
N ILE A 84 7.48 -19.17 -18.46
CA ILE A 84 8.95 -19.12 -18.48
C ILE A 84 9.41 -18.12 -19.55
N LEU A 85 8.92 -18.28 -20.79
CA LEU A 85 9.31 -17.45 -21.93
C LEU A 85 9.00 -15.96 -21.69
N SER A 86 7.83 -15.66 -21.12
CA SER A 86 7.41 -14.30 -20.79
C SER A 86 8.23 -13.64 -19.68
N ASN A 87 9.01 -14.40 -18.90
CA ASN A 87 9.90 -13.88 -17.86
C ASN A 87 11.37 -13.75 -18.32
N LEU A 88 11.75 -14.31 -19.47
CA LEU A 88 13.13 -14.23 -19.99
C LEU A 88 13.52 -12.80 -20.37
N ASN A 89 14.78 -12.42 -20.15
CA ASN A 89 15.30 -11.18 -20.73
C ASN A 89 15.56 -11.34 -22.24
N GLN A 90 15.75 -10.23 -22.96
CA GLN A 90 15.92 -10.25 -24.42
C GLN A 90 17.07 -11.15 -24.88
N ASN A 91 18.20 -11.14 -24.17
CA ASN A 91 19.36 -11.99 -24.48
C ASN A 91 19.08 -13.48 -24.25
N GLN A 92 18.36 -13.81 -23.18
CA GLN A 92 17.92 -15.18 -22.91
C GLN A 92 16.91 -15.64 -23.95
N LEU A 93 15.95 -14.79 -24.32
CA LEU A 93 14.95 -15.10 -25.32
C LEU A 93 15.60 -15.36 -26.69
N LEU A 94 16.53 -14.50 -27.10
CA LEU A 94 17.31 -14.69 -28.33
C LEU A 94 18.08 -16.01 -28.29
N LYS A 95 18.80 -16.30 -27.20
CA LYS A 95 19.50 -17.59 -27.02
C LYS A 95 18.56 -18.80 -27.08
N VAL A 96 17.36 -18.69 -26.50
CA VAL A 96 16.33 -19.75 -26.59
C VAL A 96 15.87 -19.91 -28.04
N VAL A 97 15.60 -18.82 -28.76
CA VAL A 97 15.21 -18.83 -30.17
C VAL A 97 16.30 -19.44 -31.04
N ASP A 98 17.55 -19.03 -30.87
CA ASP A 98 18.71 -19.53 -31.63
C ASP A 98 18.90 -21.03 -31.41
N GLN A 99 18.91 -21.50 -30.17
CA GLN A 99 19.08 -22.93 -29.86
C GLN A 99 17.92 -23.81 -30.37
N ILE A 100 16.69 -23.27 -30.42
CA ILE A 100 15.53 -23.95 -31.02
C ILE A 100 15.62 -23.98 -32.55
N CYS A 101 16.02 -22.87 -33.16
CA CYS A 101 16.20 -22.73 -34.61
C CYS A 101 17.33 -23.64 -35.13
N GLU A 102 18.41 -23.78 -34.38
CA GLU A 102 19.54 -24.68 -34.64
C GLU A 102 19.22 -26.17 -34.44
N ARG A 103 17.97 -26.51 -34.07
CA ARG A 103 17.45 -27.88 -33.88
C ARG A 103 18.11 -28.67 -32.74
N GLN A 104 18.73 -28.03 -31.75
CA GLN A 104 19.62 -28.76 -30.84
C GLN A 104 18.90 -29.52 -29.71
N HIS A 105 17.78 -29.04 -29.14
CA HIS A 105 17.14 -29.72 -27.99
C HIS A 105 15.61 -29.45 -27.89
N PRO A 106 14.83 -30.29 -27.17
CA PRO A 106 13.44 -29.97 -26.83
C PRO A 106 13.34 -28.69 -25.99
N LEU A 107 12.24 -27.94 -26.12
CA LEU A 107 12.05 -26.61 -25.52
C LEU A 107 12.38 -26.59 -24.01
N ASP A 108 11.91 -27.57 -23.24
CA ASP A 108 12.23 -27.67 -21.80
C ASP A 108 13.73 -27.72 -21.51
N ALA A 109 14.49 -28.51 -22.26
CA ALA A 109 15.94 -28.63 -22.07
C ALA A 109 16.66 -27.33 -22.45
N VAL A 110 16.17 -26.62 -23.46
CA VAL A 110 16.67 -25.29 -23.84
C VAL A 110 16.38 -24.27 -22.73
N LEU A 111 15.15 -24.25 -22.21
CA LEU A 111 14.75 -23.35 -21.12
C LEU A 111 15.56 -23.62 -19.84
N ASP A 112 15.77 -24.88 -19.49
CA ASP A 112 16.58 -25.28 -18.33
C ASP A 112 18.06 -24.94 -18.48
N THR A 113 18.57 -24.85 -19.71
CA THR A 113 19.96 -24.49 -19.97
C THR A 113 20.17 -22.98 -20.02
N VAL A 114 19.30 -22.26 -20.75
CA VAL A 114 19.44 -20.82 -20.98
C VAL A 114 18.93 -19.98 -19.80
N ALA A 115 17.95 -20.51 -19.06
CA ALA A 115 17.23 -19.77 -18.03
C ALA A 115 16.84 -20.66 -16.84
N ALA A 116 17.78 -21.49 -16.37
CA ALA A 116 17.60 -22.40 -15.23
C ALA A 116 16.88 -21.76 -14.03
N ASP A 117 17.32 -20.56 -13.63
CA ASP A 117 16.76 -19.87 -12.46
C ASP A 117 15.31 -19.43 -12.68
N VAL A 118 14.99 -18.93 -13.87
CA VAL A 118 13.64 -18.48 -14.24
C VAL A 118 12.71 -19.69 -14.35
N ALA A 119 13.16 -20.74 -15.04
CA ALA A 119 12.43 -22.00 -15.17
C ALA A 119 12.15 -22.64 -13.80
N ALA A 120 13.15 -22.69 -12.93
CA ALA A 120 13.00 -23.20 -11.57
C ALA A 120 12.02 -22.36 -10.73
N SER A 121 12.08 -21.03 -10.83
CA SER A 121 11.17 -20.13 -10.11
C SER A 121 9.71 -20.32 -10.57
N VAL A 122 9.47 -20.29 -11.88
CA VAL A 122 8.12 -20.48 -12.45
C VAL A 122 7.56 -21.85 -12.09
N ARG A 123 8.34 -22.92 -12.24
CA ARG A 123 7.89 -24.28 -11.89
C ARG A 123 7.63 -24.43 -10.39
N LYS A 124 8.42 -23.77 -9.52
CA LYS A 124 8.16 -23.74 -8.07
C LYS A 124 6.83 -23.06 -7.75
N VAL A 125 6.53 -21.93 -8.40
CA VAL A 125 5.25 -21.23 -8.27
C VAL A 125 4.10 -22.11 -8.78
N ALA A 126 4.27 -22.75 -9.94
CA ALA A 126 3.30 -23.69 -10.52
C ALA A 126 2.96 -24.82 -9.55
N GLU A 127 3.99 -25.41 -8.93
CA GLU A 127 3.83 -26.51 -7.99
C GLU A 127 3.13 -26.06 -6.70
N GLN A 128 3.47 -24.88 -6.16
CA GLN A 128 2.78 -24.30 -5.02
C GLN A 128 1.29 -24.04 -5.31
N GLN A 129 0.97 -23.55 -6.51
CA GLN A 129 -0.41 -23.35 -6.95
C GLN A 129 -1.16 -24.69 -7.08
N ARG A 130 -0.55 -25.71 -7.70
CA ARG A 130 -1.14 -27.05 -7.80
C ARG A 130 -1.41 -27.69 -6.44
N GLN A 131 -0.47 -27.57 -5.50
CA GLN A 131 -0.65 -28.08 -4.14
C GLN A 131 -1.74 -27.31 -3.40
N ALA A 132 -1.83 -26.00 -3.61
CA ALA A 132 -2.87 -25.17 -3.02
C ALA A 132 -4.26 -25.41 -3.61
N ASP A 133 -4.35 -25.91 -4.85
CA ASP A 133 -5.61 -26.24 -5.52
C ASP A 133 -6.00 -27.72 -5.34
N ALA A 134 -5.13 -28.55 -4.74
CA ALA A 134 -5.45 -29.94 -4.45
C ALA A 134 -6.64 -30.04 -3.48
N GLU A 135 -7.62 -30.86 -3.86
CA GLU A 135 -8.83 -31.10 -3.08
C GLU A 135 -8.50 -31.93 -1.82
N ALA A 136 -8.93 -31.42 -0.67
CA ALA A 136 -8.89 -32.17 0.59
C ALA A 136 -10.22 -32.91 0.79
N PRO A 137 -10.27 -33.95 1.63
CA PRO A 137 -11.53 -34.61 1.99
C PRO A 137 -12.55 -33.58 2.53
N LEU A 138 -13.80 -33.66 2.09
CA LEU A 138 -14.85 -32.69 2.43
C LEU A 138 -15.05 -32.52 3.95
N ASP A 139 -14.89 -33.60 4.72
CA ASP A 139 -15.02 -33.56 6.19
C ASP A 139 -13.91 -32.73 6.84
N ASP A 140 -12.68 -32.83 6.34
CA ASP A 140 -11.55 -32.02 6.82
C ASP A 140 -11.78 -30.53 6.49
N GLU A 141 -12.29 -30.23 5.29
CA GLU A 141 -12.62 -28.86 4.88
C GLU A 141 -13.72 -28.24 5.75
N ARG A 142 -14.73 -29.01 6.14
CA ARG A 142 -15.80 -28.55 7.06
C ARG A 142 -15.26 -28.24 8.45
N VAL A 143 -14.43 -29.13 9.00
CA VAL A 143 -13.78 -28.91 10.31
C VAL A 143 -12.87 -27.69 10.27
N ALA A 144 -12.08 -27.54 9.19
CA ALA A 144 -11.22 -26.38 8.99
C ALA A 144 -12.04 -25.07 8.90
N ALA A 145 -13.18 -25.08 8.21
CA ALA A 145 -14.04 -23.92 8.07
C ALA A 145 -14.67 -23.46 9.39
N LEU A 146 -15.17 -24.40 10.20
CA LEU A 146 -15.66 -24.12 11.55
C LEU A 146 -14.54 -23.54 12.44
N ALA A 147 -13.34 -24.13 12.38
CA ALA A 147 -12.20 -23.66 13.15
C ALA A 147 -11.73 -22.25 12.72
N ALA A 148 -11.70 -21.96 11.42
CA ALA A 148 -11.34 -20.65 10.88
C ALA A 148 -12.37 -19.57 11.28
N SER A 149 -13.67 -19.90 11.20
CA SER A 149 -14.74 -19.01 11.65
C SER A 149 -14.58 -18.65 13.12
N ASN A 150 -14.29 -19.63 13.98
CA ASN A 150 -14.10 -19.44 15.43
C ASN A 150 -12.78 -18.74 15.80
N SER A 151 -11.65 -19.08 15.18
CA SER A 151 -10.32 -18.52 15.51
C SER A 151 -10.30 -16.99 15.35
N MET A 152 -10.88 -16.51 14.25
CA MET A 152 -10.91 -15.09 13.90
C MET A 152 -11.99 -14.28 14.64
N THR A 153 -12.62 -14.83 15.69
CA THR A 153 -13.51 -14.07 16.60
C THR A 153 -12.80 -13.61 17.87
N LYS A 154 -11.61 -14.14 18.19
CA LYS A 154 -10.83 -13.65 19.34
C LYS A 154 -10.38 -12.23 19.06
N SER A 155 -10.97 -11.28 19.78
CA SER A 155 -10.59 -9.87 19.76
C SER A 155 -9.09 -9.73 20.02
N VAL A 156 -8.33 -9.37 19.00
CA VAL A 156 -6.97 -8.86 19.18
C VAL A 156 -7.12 -7.61 20.06
N SER A 157 -6.41 -7.56 21.18
CA SER A 157 -6.36 -6.39 22.06
C SER A 157 -6.11 -5.13 21.22
N ASP A 158 -6.92 -4.09 21.42
CA ASP A 158 -6.82 -2.81 20.70
C ASP A 158 -5.35 -2.31 20.71
N PRO A 159 -4.65 -2.30 19.55
CA PRO A 159 -3.25 -1.89 19.47
C PRO A 159 -3.03 -0.47 19.98
N SER A 160 -4.06 0.38 19.93
CA SER A 160 -4.03 1.77 20.43
C SER A 160 -3.99 1.88 21.96
N SER A 161 -4.08 0.75 22.68
CA SER A 161 -3.91 0.71 24.13
C SER A 161 -2.44 0.73 24.57
N SER A 162 -1.50 0.44 23.67
CA SER A 162 -0.07 0.52 23.97
C SER A 162 0.38 1.98 24.12
N PRO A 163 1.17 2.32 25.16
CA PRO A 163 1.68 3.68 25.35
C PRO A 163 2.57 4.16 24.20
N ASP A 164 3.20 3.25 23.46
CA ASP A 164 4.08 3.57 22.33
C ASP A 164 3.38 3.50 20.96
N TYR A 165 2.05 3.28 20.93
CA TYR A 165 1.30 3.18 19.67
C TYR A 165 1.45 4.44 18.81
N PHE A 166 1.22 5.62 19.39
CA PHE A 166 1.33 6.89 18.66
C PHE A 166 2.77 7.19 18.22
N LEU A 167 3.77 6.75 19.00
CA LEU A 167 5.18 6.87 18.62
C LEU A 167 5.51 6.04 17.38
N HIS A 168 4.97 4.81 17.33
CA HIS A 168 5.15 3.93 16.18
C HIS A 168 4.47 4.50 14.92
N ILE A 169 3.18 4.83 14.99
CA ILE A 169 2.45 5.29 13.79
C ILE A 169 2.95 6.64 13.29
N ALA A 170 3.41 7.55 14.17
CA ALA A 170 3.88 8.87 13.78
C ALA A 170 5.05 8.82 12.77
N ARG A 171 5.82 7.72 12.75
CA ARG A 171 6.90 7.50 11.78
C ARG A 171 6.40 7.41 10.34
N PHE A 172 5.18 6.92 10.16
CA PHE A 172 4.58 6.62 8.86
C PHE A 172 3.45 7.59 8.50
N VAL A 173 2.88 8.32 9.48
CA VAL A 173 1.82 9.29 9.24
C VAL A 173 2.41 10.58 8.67
N PRO A 174 2.09 10.96 7.42
CA PRO A 174 2.60 12.19 6.84
C PRO A 174 1.95 13.44 7.47
N LEU A 175 2.66 14.57 7.42
CA LEU A 175 2.11 15.84 7.89
C LEU A 175 1.05 16.38 6.93
N ARG A 176 -0.07 16.80 7.49
CA ARG A 176 -1.19 17.41 6.76
C ARG A 176 -0.68 18.67 6.06
N LEU A 177 -1.05 18.83 4.79
CA LEU A 177 -0.62 20.01 4.04
C LEU A 177 -1.18 21.30 4.66
N THR A 178 -0.32 22.30 4.82
CA THR A 178 -0.71 23.67 5.17
C THR A 178 -1.47 24.34 4.01
N PHE A 179 -2.10 25.49 4.27
CA PHE A 179 -2.78 26.23 3.22
C PHE A 179 -1.82 26.65 2.09
N GLU A 180 -0.61 27.06 2.44
CA GLU A 180 0.42 27.47 1.48
C GLU A 180 0.94 26.28 0.68
N GLU A 181 1.18 25.13 1.32
CA GLU A 181 1.58 23.90 0.62
C GLU A 181 0.53 23.42 -0.39
N ARG A 182 -0.76 23.63 -0.10
CA ARG A 182 -1.85 23.30 -1.05
C ARG A 182 -1.81 24.16 -2.31
N VAL A 183 -1.25 25.36 -2.26
CA VAL A 183 -1.04 26.18 -3.45
C VAL A 183 0.05 25.54 -4.33
N PHE A 184 1.18 25.15 -3.74
CA PHE A 184 2.25 24.46 -4.46
C PHE A 184 1.82 23.11 -5.02
N LEU A 185 0.98 22.36 -4.28
CA LEU A 185 0.37 21.14 -4.78
C LEU A 185 -0.40 21.39 -6.09
N ARG A 186 -1.23 22.44 -6.14
CA ARG A 186 -1.99 22.79 -7.35
C ARG A 186 -1.09 23.16 -8.51
N LEU A 187 -0.03 23.94 -8.26
CA LEU A 187 0.95 24.29 -9.28
C LEU A 187 1.67 23.05 -9.83
N LEU A 188 2.00 22.09 -8.95
CA LEU A 188 2.59 20.81 -9.34
C LEU A 188 1.62 19.97 -10.16
N GLU A 189 0.38 19.81 -9.71
CA GLU A 189 -0.65 19.06 -10.43
C GLU A 189 -0.85 19.64 -11.84
N SER A 190 -1.02 20.97 -11.97
CA SER A 190 -1.13 21.63 -13.28
C SER A 190 0.13 21.47 -14.14
N THR A 191 1.32 21.48 -13.53
CA THR A 191 2.58 21.23 -14.25
C THR A 191 2.61 19.80 -14.83
N LEU A 192 2.25 18.81 -14.02
CA LEU A 192 2.26 17.40 -14.40
C LEU A 192 1.15 17.07 -15.40
N GLU A 193 0.00 17.74 -15.34
CA GLU A 193 -1.08 17.59 -16.32
C GLU A 193 -0.65 18.05 -17.72
N VAL A 194 0.01 19.20 -17.83
CA VAL A 194 0.53 19.74 -19.10
C VAL A 194 1.77 18.99 -19.59
N SER A 195 2.46 18.27 -18.71
CA SER A 195 3.66 17.52 -19.06
C SER A 195 3.35 16.20 -19.79
N GLU A 196 3.99 16.03 -20.95
CA GLU A 196 4.04 14.78 -21.75
C GLU A 196 5.25 13.90 -21.34
N TYR A 197 5.70 13.99 -20.08
CA TYR A 197 6.96 13.36 -19.64
C TYR A 197 7.01 11.86 -19.95
N THR A 198 6.01 11.11 -19.49
CA THR A 198 5.95 9.65 -19.68
C THR A 198 5.85 9.29 -21.16
N ASP A 199 5.07 10.03 -21.94
CA ASP A 199 4.88 9.78 -23.38
C ASP A 199 6.19 9.92 -24.18
N LYS A 200 7.12 10.74 -23.70
CA LYS A 200 8.42 10.98 -24.35
C LYS A 200 9.56 10.07 -23.86
N ILE A 201 9.44 9.55 -22.63
CA ILE A 201 10.49 8.76 -21.95
C ILE A 201 10.21 7.27 -21.99
N ASP A 202 8.95 6.87 -21.85
CA ASP A 202 8.51 5.47 -21.82
C ASP A 202 8.24 4.97 -23.24
N ILE A 203 9.21 5.22 -24.13
CA ILE A 203 9.25 4.72 -25.50
C ILE A 203 10.63 4.14 -25.79
N LEU A 204 10.68 3.21 -26.74
CA LEU A 204 11.94 2.74 -27.30
C LEU A 204 12.43 3.79 -28.30
N CYS A 205 13.55 4.43 -28.01
CA CYS A 205 14.12 5.47 -28.87
C CYS A 205 15.63 5.36 -28.97
N GLY A 206 16.17 5.65 -30.16
CA GLY A 206 17.62 5.76 -30.37
C GLY A 206 18.23 6.99 -29.70
N GLY A 207 19.53 6.92 -29.40
CA GLY A 207 20.31 7.98 -28.75
C GLY A 207 20.32 7.90 -27.22
N SER A 208 20.98 8.87 -26.57
CA SER A 208 21.17 8.84 -25.12
C SER A 208 19.86 9.10 -24.36
N LYS A 209 19.34 8.05 -23.73
CA LYS A 209 18.14 8.09 -22.90
C LYS A 209 18.30 9.02 -21.68
N ALA A 210 19.48 8.99 -21.04
CA ALA A 210 19.79 9.85 -19.91
C ALA A 210 19.73 11.35 -20.26
N ARG A 211 20.27 11.75 -21.42
CA ARG A 211 20.16 13.15 -21.89
C ARG A 211 18.72 13.57 -22.14
N ARG A 212 17.88 12.66 -22.65
CA ARG A 212 16.45 12.92 -22.84
C ARG A 212 15.74 13.11 -21.50
N MET A 213 15.94 12.18 -20.55
CA MET A 213 15.38 12.28 -19.19
C MET A 213 15.75 13.62 -18.54
N ALA A 214 17.03 13.98 -18.53
CA ALA A 214 17.48 15.25 -17.95
C ALA A 214 16.84 16.48 -18.62
N ARG A 215 16.65 16.46 -19.95
CA ARG A 215 15.98 17.54 -20.69
C ARG A 215 14.51 17.66 -20.31
N GLU A 216 13.76 16.55 -20.28
CA GLU A 216 12.33 16.57 -19.94
C GLU A 216 12.11 16.93 -18.45
N ILE A 217 12.99 16.50 -17.53
CA ILE A 217 12.97 16.92 -16.12
C ILE A 217 13.16 18.44 -16.00
N ARG A 218 14.13 19.02 -16.73
CA ARG A 218 14.33 20.48 -16.77
C ARG A 218 13.12 21.20 -17.38
N GLN A 219 12.45 20.60 -18.36
CA GLN A 219 11.22 21.16 -18.92
C GLN A 219 10.10 21.22 -17.86
N VAL A 220 9.91 20.15 -17.08
CA VAL A 220 8.96 20.14 -15.96
C VAL A 220 9.30 21.22 -14.93
N CYS A 221 10.57 21.36 -14.56
CA CYS A 221 11.03 22.41 -13.64
C CYS A 221 10.76 23.82 -14.22
N ALA A 222 10.99 24.03 -15.52
CA ALA A 222 10.73 25.30 -16.18
C ALA A 222 9.24 25.67 -16.23
N ILE A 223 8.36 24.70 -16.50
CA ILE A 223 6.90 24.90 -16.47
C ILE A 223 6.48 25.28 -15.05
N LEU A 224 6.96 24.57 -14.03
CA LEU A 224 6.65 24.86 -12.64
C LEU A 224 7.11 26.27 -12.22
N SER A 225 8.33 26.67 -12.59
CA SER A 225 8.83 28.04 -12.34
C SER A 225 7.96 29.09 -13.05
N GLY A 226 7.53 28.83 -14.29
CA GLY A 226 6.64 29.71 -15.05
C GLY A 226 5.26 29.88 -14.42
N LEU A 227 4.65 28.78 -13.95
CA LEU A 227 3.37 28.82 -13.23
C LEU A 227 3.51 29.52 -11.87
N THR A 228 4.64 29.32 -11.20
CA THR A 228 4.94 30.00 -9.93
C THR A 228 5.07 31.51 -10.15
N LEU A 229 5.73 31.96 -11.23
CA LEU A 229 5.80 33.37 -11.62
C LEU A 229 4.42 33.98 -11.90
N ALA A 230 3.54 33.23 -12.57
CA ALA A 230 2.17 33.69 -12.82
C ALA A 230 1.34 33.81 -11.53
N HIS A 231 1.61 32.96 -10.53
CA HIS A 231 0.94 33.00 -9.24
C HIS A 231 1.50 34.06 -8.28
N ASN A 232 2.83 34.14 -8.17
CA ASN A 232 3.56 35.09 -7.34
C ASN A 232 4.78 35.62 -8.10
N TYR A 233 4.68 36.88 -8.53
CA TYR A 233 5.70 37.52 -9.37
C TYR A 233 7.07 37.57 -8.70
N GLU A 234 7.16 37.89 -7.40
CA GLU A 234 8.44 38.06 -6.72
C GLU A 234 9.19 36.73 -6.58
N GLU A 235 8.51 35.70 -6.09
CA GLU A 235 9.09 34.36 -5.92
C GLU A 235 9.44 33.73 -7.27
N GLY A 236 8.54 33.80 -8.25
CA GLY A 236 8.84 33.27 -9.58
C GLY A 236 9.94 34.03 -10.32
N GLN A 237 10.09 35.34 -10.08
CA GLN A 237 11.20 36.09 -10.67
C GLN A 237 12.55 35.59 -10.15
N ARG A 238 12.64 35.19 -8.88
CA ARG A 238 13.85 34.55 -8.32
C ARG A 238 14.12 33.21 -9.01
N LEU A 239 13.10 32.38 -9.22
CA LEU A 239 13.24 31.08 -9.87
C LEU A 239 13.67 31.17 -11.35
N VAL A 240 13.27 32.23 -12.05
CA VAL A 240 13.52 32.40 -13.49
C VAL A 240 14.82 33.16 -13.77
N ARG A 241 15.16 34.16 -12.94
CA ARG A 241 16.26 35.11 -13.21
C ARG A 241 17.61 34.43 -13.38
N ASP A 242 17.89 33.38 -12.64
CA ASP A 242 19.20 32.73 -12.68
C ASP A 242 19.28 31.61 -13.73
N HIS A 243 18.13 31.18 -14.29
CA HIS A 243 18.00 29.98 -15.15
C HIS A 243 18.75 28.74 -14.63
N ASP A 244 19.11 28.77 -13.35
CA ASP A 244 19.92 27.78 -12.68
C ASP A 244 19.02 26.97 -11.76
N PHE A 245 18.81 25.72 -12.14
CA PHE A 245 18.00 24.79 -11.36
C PHE A 245 18.72 24.36 -10.08
N VAL A 246 20.06 24.45 -10.03
CA VAL A 246 20.85 24.03 -8.88
C VAL A 246 20.67 24.99 -7.71
N SER A 247 20.70 26.29 -7.96
CA SER A 247 20.40 27.33 -6.97
C SER A 247 18.97 27.20 -6.41
N ASN A 248 18.05 26.71 -7.23
CA ASN A 248 16.63 26.56 -6.88
C ASN A 248 16.25 25.14 -6.41
N ARG A 249 17.23 24.26 -6.14
CA ARG A 249 16.98 22.84 -5.80
C ARG A 249 16.00 22.65 -4.63
N ALA A 250 16.10 23.49 -3.60
CA ALA A 250 15.26 23.41 -2.40
C ALA A 250 13.78 23.61 -2.72
N PHE A 251 13.47 24.46 -3.70
CA PHE A 251 12.11 24.66 -4.19
C PHE A 251 11.55 23.41 -4.85
N PHE A 252 12.26 22.87 -5.85
CA PHE A 252 11.80 21.69 -6.57
C PHE A 252 11.65 20.48 -5.65
N GLN A 253 12.64 20.24 -4.78
CA GLN A 253 12.59 19.18 -3.77
C GLN A 253 11.36 19.30 -2.87
N THR A 254 11.07 20.50 -2.37
CA THR A 254 9.91 20.77 -1.50
C THR A 254 8.60 20.53 -2.25
N VAL A 255 8.46 21.03 -3.47
CA VAL A 255 7.22 20.87 -4.25
C VAL A 255 7.00 19.38 -4.59
N PHE A 256 8.04 18.66 -5.01
CA PHE A 256 7.95 17.22 -5.28
C PHE A 256 7.67 16.39 -4.02
N GLU A 257 8.20 16.78 -2.86
CA GLU A 257 7.84 16.21 -1.56
C GLU A 257 6.37 16.43 -1.22
N ILE A 258 5.85 17.66 -1.40
CA ILE A 258 4.43 17.98 -1.16
C ILE A 258 3.52 17.08 -1.99
N GLY A 259 3.86 16.86 -3.27
CA GLY A 259 3.12 15.95 -4.15
C GLY A 259 3.10 14.51 -3.64
N ARG A 260 4.26 13.99 -3.22
CA ARG A 260 4.39 12.65 -2.62
C ARG A 260 3.61 12.53 -1.31
N ARG A 261 3.82 13.45 -0.39
CA ARG A 261 3.11 13.51 0.90
C ARG A 261 1.59 13.57 0.74
N TYR A 262 1.11 14.39 -0.19
CA TYR A 262 -0.33 14.49 -0.47
C TYR A 262 -0.91 13.18 -0.99
N LYS A 263 -0.20 12.50 -1.90
CA LYS A 263 -0.64 11.20 -2.43
C LYS A 263 -0.68 10.13 -1.34
N ILE A 264 0.31 10.07 -0.45
CA ILE A 264 0.31 9.12 0.67
C ILE A 264 -0.89 9.39 1.60
N LEU A 265 -1.18 10.66 1.91
CA LEU A 265 -2.35 11.03 2.73
C LEU A 265 -3.69 10.75 2.04
N ASN A 266 -3.74 10.83 0.71
CA ASN A 266 -4.97 10.69 -0.08
C ASN A 266 -4.73 9.75 -1.28
N PRO A 267 -4.61 8.42 -1.04
CA PRO A 267 -4.25 7.47 -2.10
C PRO A 267 -5.21 7.47 -3.30
N GLU A 268 -6.46 7.91 -3.13
CA GLU A 268 -7.46 8.00 -4.18
C GLU A 268 -7.31 9.23 -5.11
N ARG A 269 -6.46 10.20 -4.74
CA ARG A 269 -6.22 11.46 -5.48
C ARG A 269 -5.01 11.36 -6.41
N MET A 270 -4.79 12.40 -7.22
CA MET A 270 -3.69 12.50 -8.20
C MET A 270 -3.53 11.28 -9.14
N ARG A 271 -4.64 10.65 -9.57
CA ARG A 271 -4.57 9.39 -10.36
C ARG A 271 -3.78 9.52 -11.66
N SER A 272 -3.97 10.61 -12.39
CA SER A 272 -3.31 10.88 -13.68
C SER A 272 -1.92 11.53 -13.54
N ALA A 273 -1.65 12.20 -12.42
CA ALA A 273 -0.44 13.02 -12.24
C ALA A 273 0.66 12.31 -11.44
N TYR A 274 0.30 11.51 -10.44
CA TYR A 274 1.28 10.95 -9.50
C TYR A 274 2.21 9.93 -10.16
N GLY A 275 1.69 9.09 -11.06
CA GLY A 275 2.53 8.15 -11.83
C GLY A 275 3.65 8.87 -12.59
N LYS A 276 3.32 10.00 -13.25
CA LYS A 276 4.32 10.83 -13.92
C LYS A 276 5.34 11.40 -12.94
N LEU A 277 4.89 11.90 -11.78
CA LEU A 277 5.77 12.44 -10.74
C LEU A 277 6.77 11.40 -10.27
N ILE A 278 6.31 10.22 -9.85
CA ILE A 278 7.20 9.22 -9.29
C ILE A 278 8.14 8.64 -10.35
N TYR A 279 7.67 8.44 -11.59
CA TYR A 279 8.53 7.99 -12.70
C TYR A 279 9.59 9.03 -13.07
N LEU A 280 9.24 10.32 -13.04
CA LEU A 280 10.21 11.41 -13.17
C LEU A 280 11.28 11.33 -12.07
N LEU A 281 10.89 11.12 -10.82
CA LEU A 281 11.82 11.03 -9.69
C LEU A 281 12.69 9.76 -9.75
N MET A 282 12.15 8.63 -10.21
CA MET A 282 12.91 7.41 -10.45
C MET A 282 14.02 7.64 -11.50
N ASP A 283 13.73 8.40 -12.55
CA ASP A 283 14.73 8.76 -13.55
C ASP A 283 15.77 9.74 -13.01
N ALA A 284 15.34 10.71 -12.20
CA ALA A 284 16.24 11.69 -11.56
C ALA A 284 17.28 11.04 -10.64
N LYS A 285 17.00 9.84 -10.12
CA LYS A 285 17.93 9.07 -9.27
C LYS A 285 18.99 8.30 -10.04
N LYS A 286 18.89 8.17 -11.37
CA LYS A 286 19.92 7.50 -12.19
C LYS A 286 21.23 8.32 -12.17
N PRO A 287 22.42 7.71 -12.05
CA PRO A 287 23.66 8.46 -11.83
C PRO A 287 23.99 9.39 -12.99
N GLU A 288 23.80 8.91 -14.22
CA GLU A 288 24.00 9.70 -15.45
C GLU A 288 23.03 10.88 -15.55
N VAL A 289 21.79 10.71 -15.10
CA VAL A 289 20.78 11.78 -15.11
C VAL A 289 21.07 12.78 -14.00
N LEU A 290 21.42 12.32 -12.81
CA LEU A 290 21.82 13.15 -11.67
C LEU A 290 23.05 14.01 -12.01
N GLN A 291 24.04 13.44 -12.70
CA GLN A 291 25.22 14.17 -13.16
C GLN A 291 24.85 15.30 -14.13
N LEU A 292 23.87 15.05 -15.02
CA LEU A 292 23.36 16.08 -15.93
C LEU A 292 22.51 17.13 -15.21
N LEU A 293 21.68 16.74 -14.24
CA LEU A 293 20.83 17.67 -13.48
C LEU A 293 21.62 18.53 -12.50
N GLN A 294 22.72 18.00 -11.96
CA GLN A 294 23.60 18.63 -10.96
C GLN A 294 22.93 18.87 -9.58
N PHE A 295 21.72 18.38 -9.35
CA PHE A 295 21.06 18.37 -8.04
C PHE A 295 20.10 17.19 -7.91
N ASP A 296 19.86 16.75 -6.67
CA ASP A 296 18.91 15.69 -6.35
C ASP A 296 17.48 16.26 -6.28
N CYS A 297 16.51 15.62 -6.95
CA CYS A 297 15.12 16.04 -6.91
C CYS A 297 14.35 15.52 -5.68
N VAL A 298 14.92 14.60 -4.92
CA VAL A 298 14.20 13.85 -3.88
C VAL A 298 14.73 14.17 -2.49
N ILE A 299 13.83 14.56 -1.59
CA ILE A 299 14.05 14.61 -0.14
C ILE A 299 13.10 13.64 0.58
N PRO A 300 13.36 13.22 1.82
CA PRO A 300 12.41 12.41 2.58
C PRO A 300 11.06 13.10 2.78
N VAL A 301 9.97 12.32 2.78
CA VAL A 301 8.62 12.81 3.10
C VAL A 301 8.54 13.25 4.56
N ASN A 302 7.89 14.38 4.79
CA ASN A 302 7.69 14.93 6.13
C ASN A 302 6.57 14.17 6.87
N THR A 303 6.92 13.61 8.02
CA THR A 303 6.00 12.85 8.89
C THR A 303 5.81 13.53 10.22
N VAL A 304 4.77 13.11 10.96
CA VAL A 304 4.55 13.60 12.33
C VAL A 304 5.80 13.37 13.17
N PHE A 305 6.46 12.23 13.00
CA PHE A 305 7.72 11.92 13.68
C PHE A 305 8.86 12.84 13.23
N SER A 306 9.05 13.10 11.94
CA SER A 306 10.19 13.90 11.48
C SER A 306 10.14 15.33 12.04
N LEU A 307 8.95 15.92 12.16
CA LEU A 307 8.77 17.23 12.80
C LEU A 307 8.99 17.15 14.32
N LEU A 308 8.38 16.19 15.01
CA LEU A 308 8.46 16.10 16.47
C LEU A 308 9.85 15.68 16.98
N ALA A 309 10.59 14.87 16.21
CA ALA A 309 11.95 14.46 16.55
C ALA A 309 12.94 15.62 16.50
N GLY A 310 12.69 16.62 15.65
CA GLY A 310 13.51 17.83 15.53
C GLY A 310 13.22 18.89 16.59
N LYS A 311 12.29 18.66 17.52
CA LYS A 311 11.80 19.66 18.48
C LYS A 311 11.94 19.18 19.92
N LYS A 312 12.23 20.11 20.84
CA LYS A 312 12.30 19.83 22.28
C LYS A 312 10.94 19.35 22.79
N ASN A 313 10.95 18.24 23.53
CA ASN A 313 9.78 17.55 24.08
C ASN A 313 8.73 17.11 23.03
N GLY A 314 9.08 17.08 21.75
CA GLY A 314 8.13 16.72 20.69
C GLY A 314 7.70 15.25 20.75
N LEU A 315 8.63 14.33 21.00
CA LEU A 315 8.30 12.90 21.14
C LEU A 315 7.52 12.59 22.42
N GLU A 316 7.63 13.43 23.46
CA GLU A 316 6.86 13.28 24.70
C GLU A 316 5.37 13.59 24.49
N LEU A 317 5.03 14.42 23.51
CA LEU A 317 3.64 14.67 23.11
C LEU A 317 2.93 13.36 22.76
N LEU A 318 3.59 12.49 21.99
CA LEU A 318 3.00 11.23 21.50
C LEU A 318 2.70 10.22 22.61
N LYS A 319 3.36 10.36 23.76
CA LYS A 319 3.14 9.50 24.93
C LYS A 319 2.03 10.02 25.85
N ASP A 320 1.49 11.22 25.58
CA ASP A 320 0.44 11.80 26.41
C ASP A 320 -0.91 11.08 26.16
N PRO A 321 -1.60 10.58 27.22
CA PRO A 321 -2.90 9.92 27.06
C PRO A 321 -3.98 10.77 26.38
N LEU A 322 -3.87 12.10 26.46
CA LEU A 322 -4.79 13.01 25.78
C LEU A 322 -4.66 12.98 24.26
N VAL A 323 -3.57 12.45 23.68
CA VAL A 323 -3.45 12.27 22.22
C VAL A 323 -4.56 11.36 21.70
N ARG A 324 -4.91 10.31 22.44
CA ARG A 324 -6.02 9.42 22.07
C ARG A 324 -7.35 10.17 22.01
N VAL A 325 -7.58 11.08 22.95
CA VAL A 325 -8.79 11.92 23.00
C VAL A 325 -8.77 12.96 21.88
N ALA A 326 -7.62 13.59 21.64
CA ALA A 326 -7.43 14.61 20.61
C ALA A 326 -7.55 14.04 19.18
N THR A 327 -7.21 12.76 18.98
CA THR A 327 -7.25 12.08 17.67
C THR A 327 -8.48 11.19 17.49
N MET A 328 -9.42 11.19 18.45
CA MET A 328 -10.63 10.36 18.37
C MET A 328 -11.50 10.76 17.17
N GLU A 329 -12.16 9.76 16.59
CA GLU A 329 -13.21 9.96 15.58
C GLU A 329 -14.55 10.24 16.25
N ILE A 330 -15.34 11.11 15.63
CA ILE A 330 -16.67 11.49 16.14
C ILE A 330 -17.69 11.12 15.07
N MET A 331 -18.45 10.07 15.35
CA MET A 331 -19.39 9.46 14.42
C MET A 331 -20.84 9.81 14.83
N PRO A 332 -21.68 10.28 13.89
CA PRO A 332 -23.07 10.65 14.20
C PRO A 332 -24.01 9.45 14.38
N GLU A 333 -23.65 8.27 13.87
CA GLU A 333 -24.51 7.10 13.85
C GLU A 333 -24.83 6.60 15.27
N GLY A 334 -26.12 6.43 15.57
CA GLY A 334 -26.58 5.95 16.88
C GLY A 334 -26.40 6.94 18.04
N LYS A 335 -25.97 8.18 17.79
CA LYS A 335 -25.73 9.19 18.83
C LYS A 335 -26.69 10.37 18.73
N SER A 336 -27.09 10.89 19.89
CA SER A 336 -27.83 12.15 19.99
C SER A 336 -26.92 13.35 19.70
N ARG A 337 -27.51 14.46 19.21
CA ARG A 337 -26.78 15.72 19.00
C ARG A 337 -26.02 16.21 20.24
N ALA A 338 -26.57 15.97 21.44
CA ALA A 338 -25.92 16.35 22.69
C ALA A 338 -24.67 15.51 22.99
N GLN A 339 -24.71 14.19 22.71
CA GLN A 339 -23.54 13.32 22.85
C GLN A 339 -22.43 13.70 21.86
N ILE A 340 -22.79 13.96 20.60
CA ILE A 340 -21.85 14.40 19.57
C ILE A 340 -21.19 15.72 20.00
N GLN A 341 -21.97 16.70 20.47
CA GLN A 341 -21.42 17.99 20.92
C GLN A 341 -20.49 17.84 22.13
N ARG A 342 -20.79 16.90 23.04
CA ARG A 342 -19.93 16.60 24.19
C ARG A 342 -18.58 16.03 23.73
N GLU A 343 -18.59 15.04 22.84
CA GLU A 343 -17.36 14.45 22.28
C GLU A 343 -16.53 15.49 21.51
N ILE A 344 -17.17 16.37 20.73
CA ILE A 344 -16.49 17.49 20.05
C ILE A 344 -15.79 18.39 21.06
N LYS A 345 -16.49 18.75 22.14
CA LYS A 345 -15.93 19.61 23.19
C LYS A 345 -14.76 18.94 23.92
N GLU A 346 -14.87 17.64 24.22
CA GLU A 346 -13.80 16.86 24.85
C GLU A 346 -12.55 16.80 23.95
N LYS A 347 -12.72 16.48 22.67
CA LYS A 347 -11.64 16.48 21.67
C LYS A 347 -10.96 17.85 21.56
N GLN A 348 -11.74 18.94 21.44
CA GLN A 348 -11.20 20.30 21.36
C GLN A 348 -10.46 20.73 22.64
N ASN A 349 -10.97 20.32 23.81
CA ASN A 349 -10.31 20.61 25.08
C ASN A 349 -8.99 19.84 25.22
N ALA A 350 -8.93 18.58 24.77
CA ALA A 350 -7.71 17.80 24.75
C ALA A 350 -6.64 18.46 23.86
N ILE A 351 -6.99 18.86 22.63
CA ILE A 351 -6.09 19.58 21.72
C ILE A 351 -5.54 20.86 22.38
N LYS A 352 -6.41 21.70 22.95
CA LYS A 352 -5.99 22.94 23.64
C LYS A 352 -5.07 22.68 24.83
N THR A 353 -5.34 21.61 25.58
CA THR A 353 -4.54 21.23 26.75
C THR A 353 -3.14 20.78 26.33
N LEU A 354 -3.06 19.95 25.28
CA LEU A 354 -1.80 19.50 24.69
C LEU A 354 -1.00 20.67 24.12
N ALA A 355 -1.64 21.53 23.31
CA ALA A 355 -1.00 22.73 22.77
C ALA A 355 -0.43 23.63 23.88
N LYS A 356 -1.19 23.87 24.96
CA LYS A 356 -0.71 24.66 26.10
C LYS A 356 0.44 24.00 26.87
N LYS A 357 0.46 22.66 26.95
CA LYS A 357 1.44 21.89 27.71
C LYS A 357 2.78 21.79 26.98
N TYR A 358 2.75 21.58 25.66
CA TYR A 358 3.93 21.27 24.86
C TYR A 358 4.44 22.45 24.01
N ALA A 359 3.65 23.51 23.82
CA ALA A 359 4.13 24.70 23.12
C ALA A 359 5.14 25.50 23.96
N GLY A 360 6.12 26.10 23.28
CA GLY A 360 7.05 27.05 23.90
C GLY A 360 6.35 28.29 24.45
N ARG A 361 6.67 28.69 25.69
CA ARG A 361 6.01 29.82 26.40
C ARG A 361 6.21 31.18 25.73
N ASP A 362 7.24 31.34 24.90
CA ASP A 362 7.59 32.59 24.20
C ASP A 362 7.29 32.59 22.69
N VAL A 363 6.60 31.57 22.19
CA VAL A 363 6.13 31.58 20.79
C VAL A 363 4.87 32.46 20.73
N GLN A 364 5.04 33.76 20.48
CA GLN A 364 3.92 34.61 20.10
C GLN A 364 3.15 33.96 18.95
N LYS A 365 1.81 34.01 19.01
CA LYS A 365 0.96 33.78 17.85
C LYS A 365 1.29 34.82 16.79
N ASN A 366 2.34 34.59 16.03
CA ASN A 366 2.41 35.16 14.70
C ASN A 366 1.27 34.50 13.95
N SER A 367 0.14 35.20 13.90
CA SER A 367 -0.84 34.99 12.85
C SER A 367 -0.02 34.98 11.56
N PRO A 368 -0.04 33.92 10.74
CA PRO A 368 0.63 33.97 9.45
C PRO A 368 -0.14 35.00 8.65
N GLY A 369 0.29 36.25 8.71
CA GLY A 369 -0.33 37.33 7.97
C GLY A 369 0.00 37.09 6.52
N PHE A 370 -0.86 36.36 5.81
CA PHE A 370 -0.98 36.20 4.35
C PHE A 370 0.30 35.96 3.50
N PHE A 371 1.50 35.90 4.11
CA PHE A 371 2.80 36.06 3.46
C PHE A 371 3.95 35.64 4.41
N GLY A 372 3.75 34.55 5.17
CA GLY A 372 4.42 34.36 6.46
C GLY A 372 5.11 33.03 6.76
N LEU A 373 4.96 31.94 5.99
CA LEU A 373 6.08 30.99 5.96
C LEU A 373 7.18 31.63 5.12
N ARG A 374 8.11 32.31 5.81
CA ARG A 374 9.50 32.08 5.44
C ARG A 374 9.67 30.57 5.43
N LEU A 375 9.90 30.03 4.25
CA LEU A 375 10.58 28.77 4.01
C LEU A 375 11.83 28.69 4.92
N SER A 376 11.66 28.36 6.20
CA SER A 376 12.77 28.09 7.11
C SER A 376 13.61 26.90 6.62
N PHE A 377 13.10 26.16 5.63
CA PHE A 377 13.83 25.16 4.86
C PHE A 377 14.76 25.71 3.77
N PHE A 378 14.52 26.90 3.21
CA PHE A 378 15.37 27.45 2.14
C PHE A 378 16.61 28.16 2.65
N GLN A 379 16.59 28.67 3.88
CA GLN A 379 17.70 29.47 4.41
C GLN A 379 18.84 28.63 5.03
N ARG A 380 18.70 27.30 5.13
CA ARG A 380 19.70 26.46 5.82
C ARG A 380 20.85 25.97 4.95
N SER A 381 20.86 26.23 3.64
CA SER A 381 21.93 25.71 2.75
C SER A 381 22.95 26.71 2.22
N ASP A 382 22.78 28.03 2.42
CA ASP A 382 23.75 29.04 1.96
C ASP A 382 24.13 30.00 3.08
N SER A 383 25.18 29.66 3.83
CA SER A 383 26.04 30.66 4.49
C SER A 383 27.40 30.05 4.85
N CYS A 384 28.23 29.86 3.83
CA CYS A 384 29.68 29.93 4.02
C CYS A 384 30.08 31.39 3.80
N GLY A 385 30.36 32.12 4.88
CA GLY A 385 30.94 33.46 4.81
C GLY A 385 30.45 34.42 5.88
N SER A 386 31.38 34.78 6.77
CA SER A 386 31.40 35.98 7.64
C SER A 386 30.76 35.84 9.02
N ASP A 387 31.68 35.73 9.97
CA ASP A 387 31.61 35.90 11.41
C ASP A 387 31.01 37.27 11.81
N ASP A 388 29.93 37.28 12.61
CA ASP A 388 29.71 38.29 13.65
C ASP A 388 28.71 37.78 14.71
N GLY A 389 28.98 38.14 15.97
CA GLY A 389 28.45 37.50 17.18
C GLY A 389 27.01 37.86 17.52
N GLY A 390 26.14 36.84 17.55
CA GLY A 390 24.76 36.93 18.05
C GLY A 390 24.00 35.61 18.00
N ARG A 391 24.58 34.51 18.52
CA ARG A 391 24.10 33.11 18.29
C ARG A 391 23.44 32.39 19.48
N GLY A 392 22.98 33.09 20.52
CA GLY A 392 22.42 32.43 21.72
C GLY A 392 20.92 32.14 21.68
N ASP A 393 20.09 33.12 21.26
CA ASP A 393 18.65 33.14 21.59
C ASP A 393 17.70 32.82 20.42
N ALA A 394 18.21 32.85 19.17
CA ALA A 394 17.40 32.61 17.97
C ALA A 394 17.32 31.11 17.61
N ASP A 395 18.40 30.36 17.87
CA ASP A 395 18.46 28.91 17.63
C ASP A 395 17.53 28.18 18.61
N ASP A 396 17.53 28.61 19.88
CA ASP A 396 16.78 27.98 20.97
C ASP A 396 15.24 28.13 20.84
N ARG A 397 14.77 29.17 20.13
CA ARG A 397 13.34 29.35 19.81
C ARG A 397 12.89 28.50 18.62
N SER A 398 13.78 28.17 17.69
CA SER A 398 13.47 27.33 16.53
C SER A 398 13.25 25.86 16.94
N ASP A 399 13.84 25.46 18.06
CA ASP A 399 13.75 24.13 18.65
C ASP A 399 12.45 23.86 19.43
N LEU A 400 11.67 24.90 19.74
CA LEU A 400 10.41 24.76 20.48
C LEU A 400 9.25 24.45 19.53
N LEU A 401 8.27 23.70 20.04
CA LEU A 401 7.01 23.47 19.34
C LEU A 401 6.12 24.72 19.39
N THR A 402 5.52 25.05 18.26
CA THR A 402 4.45 26.04 18.18
C THR A 402 3.08 25.38 18.41
N PRO A 403 2.06 26.14 18.86
CA PRO A 403 0.70 25.61 18.97
C PRO A 403 0.17 25.05 17.65
N ASP A 404 0.48 25.71 16.53
CA ASP A 404 0.00 25.33 15.20
C ASP A 404 0.66 24.04 14.70
N GLU A 405 1.95 23.83 14.97
CA GLU A 405 2.65 22.55 14.71
C GLU A 405 2.03 21.40 15.52
N ILE A 406 1.69 21.62 16.79
CA ILE A 406 1.03 20.61 17.63
C ILE A 406 -0.35 20.28 17.06
N GLU A 407 -1.15 21.28 16.71
CA GLU A 407 -2.45 21.08 16.09
C GLU A 407 -2.32 20.31 14.77
N GLN A 408 -1.36 20.67 13.91
CA GLN A 408 -1.09 19.98 12.64
C GLN A 408 -0.73 18.51 12.87
N CYS A 409 0.13 18.18 13.83
CA CYS A 409 0.46 16.81 14.20
C CYS A 409 -0.77 16.02 14.66
N LEU A 410 -1.59 16.61 15.53
CA LEU A 410 -2.80 15.95 16.05
C LEU A 410 -3.86 15.76 14.96
N TYR A 411 -4.01 16.72 14.04
CA TYR A 411 -4.89 16.57 12.89
C TYR A 411 -4.39 15.50 11.92
N SER A 412 -3.09 15.43 11.65
CA SER A 412 -2.48 14.33 10.86
C SER A 412 -2.77 12.96 11.44
N LEU A 413 -2.61 12.79 12.76
CA LEU A 413 -2.93 11.53 13.43
C LEU A 413 -4.43 11.22 13.39
N GLY A 414 -5.29 12.24 13.50
CA GLY A 414 -6.73 12.09 13.32
C GLY A 414 -7.13 11.72 11.88
N ASP A 415 -6.46 12.28 10.89
CA ASP A 415 -6.64 11.93 9.48
C ASP A 415 -6.22 10.47 9.23
N HIS A 416 -5.14 10.00 9.87
CA HIS A 416 -4.75 8.58 9.84
C HIS A 416 -5.84 7.65 10.41
N ASN A 417 -6.42 7.99 11.57
CA ASN A 417 -7.52 7.20 12.15
C ASN A 417 -8.72 7.17 11.20
N THR A 418 -9.06 8.32 10.62
CA THR A 418 -10.13 8.46 9.61
C THR A 418 -9.88 7.62 8.37
N TYR A 419 -8.64 7.61 7.90
CA TYR A 419 -8.20 6.78 6.79
C TYR A 419 -8.38 5.28 7.12
N LEU A 420 -7.89 4.83 8.27
CA LEU A 420 -8.01 3.44 8.69
C LEU A 420 -9.47 3.00 8.74
N ARG A 421 -10.36 3.82 9.31
CA ARG A 421 -11.79 3.50 9.34
C ARG A 421 -12.36 3.38 7.93
N PHE A 422 -12.23 4.41 7.10
CA PHE A 422 -12.84 4.43 5.76
C PHE A 422 -12.38 3.26 4.88
N ASN A 423 -11.11 2.87 4.98
CA ASN A 423 -10.54 1.84 4.11
C ASN A 423 -10.67 0.42 4.69
N ARG A 424 -10.66 0.28 6.02
CA ARG A 424 -10.75 -1.03 6.70
C ARG A 424 -12.19 -1.47 6.97
N GLU A 425 -13.07 -0.53 7.33
CA GLU A 425 -14.45 -0.80 7.73
C GLU A 425 -15.21 -1.64 6.69
N PRO A 426 -15.12 -1.38 5.37
CA PRO A 426 -15.78 -2.22 4.38
C PRO A 426 -15.38 -3.71 4.46
N CYS A 427 -14.11 -4.02 4.76
CA CYS A 427 -13.66 -5.39 4.96
C CYS A 427 -14.30 -6.01 6.22
N ASP A 428 -14.29 -5.28 7.34
CA ASP A 428 -14.91 -5.69 8.61
C ASP A 428 -16.41 -5.99 8.42
N ARG A 429 -17.13 -5.14 7.68
CA ARG A 429 -18.56 -5.32 7.38
C ARG A 429 -18.81 -6.54 6.48
N MET A 430 -18.00 -6.75 5.45
CA MET A 430 -18.13 -7.93 4.58
C MET A 430 -17.83 -9.24 5.31
N ILE A 431 -16.84 -9.26 6.21
CA ILE A 431 -16.58 -10.41 7.09
C ILE A 431 -17.78 -10.68 8.00
N SER A 432 -18.39 -9.62 8.57
CA SER A 432 -19.62 -9.74 9.36
C SER A 432 -20.76 -10.35 8.55
N PHE A 433 -20.98 -9.88 7.32
CA PHE A 433 -22.03 -10.44 6.46
C PHE A 433 -21.77 -11.90 6.06
N LEU A 434 -20.51 -12.28 5.80
CA LEU A 434 -20.17 -13.68 5.53
C LEU A 434 -20.56 -14.59 6.71
N ARG A 435 -20.24 -14.17 7.94
CA ARG A 435 -20.54 -14.92 9.16
C ARG A 435 -22.02 -14.94 9.53
N GLU A 436 -22.74 -13.86 9.24
CA GLU A 436 -24.17 -13.75 9.56
C GLU A 436 -25.03 -14.57 8.59
N TYR A 437 -24.70 -14.56 7.29
CA TYR A 437 -25.58 -15.13 6.24
C TYR A 437 -25.21 -16.56 5.83
N PHE A 438 -24.02 -17.05 6.14
CA PHE A 438 -23.54 -18.36 5.67
C PHE A 438 -22.96 -19.19 6.82
N ASP A 439 -23.41 -20.43 6.93
CA ASP A 439 -22.77 -21.43 7.79
C ASP A 439 -21.48 -21.93 7.11
N PRO A 440 -20.34 -22.02 7.82
CA PRO A 440 -19.08 -22.44 7.23
C PRO A 440 -19.05 -23.90 6.74
N SER A 441 -19.91 -24.77 7.26
CA SER A 441 -19.88 -26.22 7.03
C SER A 441 -21.09 -26.75 6.23
N GLU A 442 -22.25 -26.14 6.43
CA GLU A 442 -23.52 -26.63 5.90
C GLU A 442 -24.15 -25.60 4.93
N PRO A 443 -24.12 -25.86 3.61
CA PRO A 443 -24.77 -24.97 2.66
C PRO A 443 -26.29 -24.98 2.82
N GLU A 444 -26.90 -23.79 2.85
CA GLU A 444 -28.34 -23.65 2.65
C GLU A 444 -28.70 -23.87 1.17
N ASP A 445 -29.86 -24.49 0.91
CA ASP A 445 -30.37 -24.75 -0.44
C ASP A 445 -30.41 -23.46 -1.29
N GLY A 446 -29.80 -23.53 -2.48
CA GLY A 446 -29.68 -22.39 -3.40
C GLY A 446 -28.58 -21.37 -3.06
N TYR A 447 -28.02 -21.40 -1.85
CA TYR A 447 -27.03 -20.43 -1.35
C TYR A 447 -25.66 -21.03 -1.02
N SER A 448 -25.34 -22.21 -1.56
CA SER A 448 -24.02 -22.82 -1.42
C SER A 448 -22.91 -21.93 -2.00
N LEU A 449 -21.78 -21.69 -1.34
CA LEU A 449 -20.67 -20.90 -1.90
C LEU A 449 -19.79 -21.70 -2.89
N ALA A 450 -20.09 -22.96 -3.18
CA ALA A 450 -19.26 -23.78 -4.06
C ALA A 450 -19.11 -23.16 -5.47
N ILE A 451 -17.91 -23.30 -6.03
CA ILE A 451 -17.54 -22.86 -7.39
C ILE A 451 -16.84 -24.02 -8.12
N SER A 452 -16.92 -24.02 -9.45
CA SER A 452 -16.29 -25.07 -10.27
C SER A 452 -15.67 -24.45 -11.51
N SER A 453 -14.42 -24.82 -11.79
CA SER A 453 -13.69 -24.34 -12.95
C SER A 453 -14.49 -24.58 -14.24
N GLY A 454 -14.57 -23.55 -15.10
CA GLY A 454 -15.35 -23.55 -16.34
C GLY A 454 -16.85 -23.24 -16.18
N ALA A 455 -17.38 -23.18 -14.95
CA ALA A 455 -18.77 -22.80 -14.70
C ALA A 455 -18.89 -21.33 -14.29
N GLY A 456 -19.74 -20.56 -14.99
CA GLY A 456 -19.99 -19.15 -14.64
C GLY A 456 -18.76 -18.24 -14.75
N GLY A 457 -17.72 -18.66 -15.48
CA GLY A 457 -16.46 -17.92 -15.61
C GLY A 457 -15.42 -18.22 -14.51
N ALA A 458 -15.76 -19.07 -13.53
CA ALA A 458 -14.83 -19.47 -12.49
C ALA A 458 -13.64 -20.23 -13.07
N ARG A 459 -12.44 -19.95 -12.55
CA ARG A 459 -11.21 -20.69 -12.88
C ARG A 459 -10.80 -21.64 -11.76
N LEU A 460 -11.22 -21.36 -10.53
CA LEU A 460 -11.02 -22.21 -9.36
C LEU A 460 -12.19 -23.17 -9.14
N THR A 461 -11.90 -24.31 -8.51
CA THR A 461 -12.90 -25.27 -8.04
C THR A 461 -12.81 -25.39 -6.53
N HIS A 462 -13.85 -24.99 -5.80
CA HIS A 462 -13.90 -25.08 -4.35
C HIS A 462 -15.26 -25.63 -3.88
N SER A 463 -15.23 -26.46 -2.84
CA SER A 463 -16.43 -26.78 -2.06
C SER A 463 -16.99 -25.54 -1.36
N HIS A 464 -18.19 -25.65 -0.79
CA HIS A 464 -18.78 -24.58 0.03
C HIS A 464 -17.82 -24.12 1.13
N SER A 465 -17.35 -25.07 1.95
CA SER A 465 -16.51 -24.80 3.11
C SER A 465 -15.16 -24.23 2.71
N ARG A 466 -14.58 -24.76 1.63
CA ARG A 466 -13.32 -24.23 1.08
C ARG A 466 -13.48 -22.79 0.58
N GLN A 467 -14.56 -22.49 -0.16
CA GLN A 467 -14.83 -21.13 -0.63
C GLN A 467 -15.08 -20.18 0.54
N TYR A 468 -15.85 -20.59 1.55
CA TYR A 468 -16.07 -19.81 2.76
C TYR A 468 -14.74 -19.39 3.41
N VAL A 469 -13.84 -20.36 3.62
CA VAL A 469 -12.51 -20.10 4.20
C VAL A 469 -11.70 -19.19 3.29
N TYR A 470 -11.67 -19.45 1.98
CA TYR A 470 -10.93 -18.65 1.01
C TYR A 470 -11.37 -17.18 1.01
N VAL A 471 -12.68 -16.92 1.06
CA VAL A 471 -13.25 -15.56 1.14
C VAL A 471 -12.88 -14.90 2.48
N LEU A 472 -13.07 -15.60 3.60
CA LEU A 472 -12.74 -15.07 4.93
C LEU A 472 -11.26 -14.67 5.04
N GLN A 473 -10.37 -15.51 4.50
CA GLN A 473 -8.93 -15.26 4.45
C GLN A 473 -8.59 -14.05 3.59
N SER A 474 -9.19 -13.96 2.39
CA SER A 474 -8.96 -12.86 1.46
C SER A 474 -9.40 -11.52 2.04
N LEU A 475 -10.61 -11.47 2.62
CA LEU A 475 -11.12 -10.25 3.27
C LEU A 475 -10.27 -9.86 4.50
N THR A 476 -9.79 -10.84 5.26
CA THR A 476 -8.92 -10.57 6.42
C THR A 476 -7.54 -10.07 5.98
N LEU A 477 -6.99 -10.61 4.89
CA LEU A 477 -5.76 -10.14 4.30
C LEU A 477 -5.92 -8.68 3.82
N TRP A 478 -6.97 -8.39 3.06
CA TRP A 478 -7.25 -7.03 2.59
C TRP A 478 -7.42 -6.04 3.75
N ARG A 479 -8.10 -6.46 4.82
CA ARG A 479 -8.24 -5.69 6.06
C ARG A 479 -6.88 -5.32 6.68
N GLU A 480 -5.95 -6.27 6.78
CA GLU A 480 -4.61 -6.03 7.33
C GLU A 480 -3.76 -5.17 6.38
N VAL A 481 -3.82 -5.40 5.06
CA VAL A 481 -3.13 -4.56 4.06
C VAL A 481 -3.61 -3.11 4.14
N CYS A 482 -4.92 -2.87 4.21
CA CYS A 482 -5.48 -1.53 4.41
C CYS A 482 -5.04 -0.91 5.74
N SER A 483 -4.77 -1.72 6.77
CA SER A 483 -4.31 -1.24 8.07
C SER A 483 -2.85 -0.76 8.04
N GLU A 484 -2.02 -1.37 7.20
CA GLU A 484 -0.59 -1.08 7.06
C GLU A 484 -0.30 -0.18 5.83
N MET A 485 -1.33 0.40 5.21
CA MET A 485 -1.19 1.06 3.91
C MET A 485 -0.19 2.21 3.89
N PHE A 486 -0.10 3.03 4.95
CA PHE A 486 0.91 4.09 5.03
C PHE A 486 2.34 3.55 5.15
N VAL A 487 2.53 2.43 5.85
CA VAL A 487 3.82 1.73 5.91
C VAL A 487 4.17 1.24 4.51
N LEU A 488 3.24 0.58 3.83
CA LEU A 488 3.44 0.08 2.46
C LEU A 488 3.79 1.22 1.49
N TRP A 489 3.10 2.35 1.55
CA TRP A 489 3.42 3.56 0.77
C TRP A 489 4.86 4.04 0.97
N GLN A 490 5.31 4.12 2.22
CA GLN A 490 6.67 4.53 2.50
C GLN A 490 7.69 3.50 2.01
N MET A 491 7.42 2.20 2.15
CA MET A 491 8.30 1.14 1.62
C MET A 491 8.35 1.15 0.09
N ALA A 492 7.23 1.41 -0.58
CA ALA A 492 7.19 1.53 -2.03
C ALA A 492 7.98 2.73 -2.53
N GLU A 493 7.86 3.88 -1.88
CA GLU A 493 8.69 5.03 -2.21
C GLU A 493 10.18 4.73 -1.98
N ALA A 494 10.50 4.08 -0.85
CA ALA A 494 11.87 3.68 -0.54
C ALA A 494 12.44 2.70 -1.56
N ASP A 495 11.65 1.76 -2.09
CA ASP A 495 12.09 0.86 -3.16
C ASP A 495 12.23 1.58 -4.50
N MET A 496 11.26 2.43 -4.87
CA MET A 496 11.27 3.13 -6.15
C MET A 496 12.39 4.16 -6.29
N LEU A 497 12.71 4.88 -5.21
CA LEU A 497 13.64 6.00 -5.21
C LEU A 497 15.05 5.65 -4.68
N HIS A 498 15.34 4.37 -4.46
CA HIS A 498 16.65 3.91 -3.99
C HIS A 498 17.72 4.02 -5.09
N SER A 499 18.87 4.61 -4.77
CA SER A 499 19.99 4.81 -5.70
C SER A 499 20.67 3.51 -6.16
N GLY A 500 20.43 2.39 -5.50
CA GLY A 500 20.91 1.06 -5.91
C GLY A 500 19.87 0.21 -6.65
N ASN A 501 18.60 0.65 -6.74
CA ASN A 501 17.51 -0.18 -7.27
C ASN A 501 16.90 0.44 -8.53
N TYR A 502 17.43 0.11 -9.70
CA TYR A 502 16.96 0.69 -10.96
C TYR A 502 15.95 -0.20 -11.66
N TYR A 503 14.95 0.42 -12.27
CA TYR A 503 13.99 -0.27 -13.11
C TYR A 503 14.57 -0.64 -14.48
N ARG A 504 14.00 -1.67 -15.10
CA ARG A 504 14.18 -2.03 -16.51
C ARG A 504 12.90 -1.73 -17.26
N LEU A 505 13.01 -1.08 -18.42
CA LEU A 505 11.85 -0.83 -19.26
C LEU A 505 11.59 -2.09 -20.10
N ARG A 506 10.44 -2.74 -19.91
CA ARG A 506 10.13 -4.04 -20.49
C ARG A 506 8.68 -4.09 -20.94
N ASP A 507 8.42 -4.71 -22.10
CA ASP A 507 7.06 -5.07 -22.48
C ASP A 507 6.60 -6.28 -21.65
N THR A 508 5.51 -6.08 -20.93
CA THR A 508 4.93 -7.06 -19.98
C THR A 508 3.78 -7.85 -20.59
N GLY A 509 3.44 -7.63 -21.85
CA GLY A 509 2.20 -8.11 -22.47
C GLY A 509 1.01 -7.19 -22.19
N GLN A 510 1.09 -6.35 -21.16
CA GLN A 510 0.15 -5.27 -20.84
C GLN A 510 0.65 -3.89 -21.33
N GLY A 511 1.69 -3.89 -22.16
CA GLY A 511 2.40 -2.69 -22.60
C GLY A 511 3.77 -2.53 -21.93
N LEU A 512 4.42 -1.43 -22.30
CA LEU A 512 5.77 -1.10 -21.88
C LEU A 512 5.76 -0.54 -20.45
N ASN A 513 6.34 -1.29 -19.51
CA ASN A 513 6.32 -0.96 -18.09
C ASN A 513 7.73 -0.84 -17.50
N ARG A 514 7.85 0.02 -16.49
CA ARG A 514 9.05 0.15 -15.66
C ARG A 514 9.04 -0.97 -14.62
N VAL A 515 9.70 -2.09 -14.93
CA VAL A 515 9.77 -3.26 -14.06
C VAL A 515 10.92 -3.08 -13.06
N GLN A 516 10.64 -3.16 -11.76
CA GLN A 516 11.60 -2.86 -10.69
C GLN A 516 11.40 -3.79 -9.49
N ASP A 517 12.50 -4.29 -8.93
CA ASP A 517 12.46 -5.11 -7.71
C ASP A 517 11.89 -4.31 -6.53
N CYS A 518 11.09 -4.97 -5.69
CA CYS A 518 10.38 -4.34 -4.57
C CYS A 518 10.67 -5.05 -3.24
N PRO A 519 11.94 -5.15 -2.78
CA PRO A 519 12.31 -5.97 -1.64
C PRO A 519 11.66 -5.52 -0.32
N ARG A 520 11.54 -4.21 -0.06
CA ARG A 520 10.94 -3.71 1.18
C ARG A 520 9.45 -3.95 1.21
N VAL A 521 8.76 -3.68 0.10
CA VAL A 521 7.32 -3.96 -0.02
C VAL A 521 7.04 -5.47 0.06
N SER A 522 7.86 -6.29 -0.59
CA SER A 522 7.74 -7.76 -0.54
C SER A 522 7.87 -8.29 0.87
N ASN A 523 8.90 -7.85 1.62
CA ASN A 523 9.09 -8.25 3.02
C ASN A 523 7.93 -7.80 3.91
N ALA A 524 7.43 -6.57 3.72
CA ALA A 524 6.28 -6.06 4.46
C ALA A 524 5.01 -6.89 4.17
N MET A 525 4.77 -7.22 2.90
CA MET A 525 3.61 -8.02 2.50
C MET A 525 3.70 -9.46 3.00
N GLN A 526 4.90 -10.07 3.00
CA GLN A 526 5.13 -11.39 3.60
C GLN A 526 4.83 -11.37 5.10
N ALA A 527 5.27 -10.34 5.83
CA ALA A 527 4.98 -10.21 7.26
C ALA A 527 3.47 -10.07 7.54
N ILE A 528 2.73 -9.36 6.69
CA ILE A 528 1.26 -9.27 6.76
C ILE A 528 0.63 -10.64 6.49
N LEU A 529 1.06 -11.32 5.43
CA LEU A 529 0.55 -12.64 5.05
C LEU A 529 0.78 -13.68 6.16
N GLU A 530 2.00 -13.76 6.71
CA GLU A 530 2.30 -14.65 7.83
C GLU A 530 1.43 -14.36 9.05
N ARG A 531 1.16 -13.09 9.34
CA ARG A 531 0.28 -12.68 10.44
C ARG A 531 -1.13 -13.22 10.22
N VAL A 532 -1.69 -13.06 9.02
CA VAL A 532 -3.01 -13.56 8.64
C VAL A 532 -3.05 -15.09 8.69
N GLN A 533 -2.03 -15.76 8.14
CA GLN A 533 -1.90 -17.22 8.16
C GLN A 533 -1.85 -17.81 9.57
N ARG A 534 -1.30 -17.08 10.56
CA ARG A 534 -1.31 -17.51 11.97
C ARG A 534 -2.70 -17.42 12.60
N PHE A 535 -3.57 -16.54 12.11
CA PHE A 535 -4.95 -16.42 12.58
C PHE A 535 -5.87 -17.47 11.94
N THR A 536 -5.44 -18.07 10.84
CA THR A 536 -6.15 -19.13 10.14
C THR A 536 -5.57 -20.49 10.53
N THR A 537 -6.40 -21.54 10.52
CA THR A 537 -5.94 -22.91 10.86
C THR A 537 -5.28 -23.61 9.67
N GLN A 538 -5.75 -23.31 8.45
CA GLN A 538 -5.24 -23.85 7.20
C GLN A 538 -5.36 -22.78 6.12
N TRP A 539 -4.29 -22.50 5.38
CA TRP A 539 -4.29 -21.53 4.29
C TRP A 539 -4.87 -22.16 3.00
N VAL A 540 -5.80 -21.48 2.34
CA VAL A 540 -6.40 -21.91 1.07
C VAL A 540 -5.90 -20.99 -0.03
N GLY A 541 -5.38 -21.57 -1.11
CA GLY A 541 -4.80 -20.86 -2.26
C GLY A 541 -3.30 -20.57 -2.12
N SER A 542 -2.71 -19.96 -3.15
CA SER A 542 -1.29 -19.67 -3.21
C SER A 542 -0.90 -18.49 -2.31
N SER A 543 0.30 -18.59 -1.76
CA SER A 543 0.94 -17.54 -0.96
C SER A 543 1.85 -16.62 -1.80
N VAL A 544 1.90 -16.82 -3.12
CA VAL A 544 2.74 -16.04 -4.02
C VAL A 544 2.22 -14.62 -4.12
N VAL A 545 3.15 -13.68 -3.95
CA VAL A 545 2.95 -12.23 -4.12
C VAL A 545 3.77 -11.80 -5.33
N HIS A 546 3.10 -11.26 -6.35
CA HIS A 546 3.72 -10.73 -7.56
C HIS A 546 4.18 -9.30 -7.30
N LEU A 547 5.47 -9.03 -7.47
CA LEU A 547 6.11 -7.75 -7.21
C LEU A 547 7.42 -7.66 -8.01
N GLY A 548 7.52 -6.64 -8.87
CA GLY A 548 8.70 -6.45 -9.73
C GLY A 548 8.74 -7.40 -10.93
N ASP A 549 7.59 -7.89 -11.39
CA ASP A 549 7.47 -8.83 -12.50
C ASP A 549 6.49 -8.35 -13.57
N HIS A 550 6.13 -9.20 -14.54
CA HIS A 550 5.20 -8.82 -15.61
C HIS A 550 3.76 -8.61 -15.13
N ASN A 551 3.37 -9.18 -13.99
CA ASN A 551 2.03 -9.03 -13.41
C ASN A 551 1.89 -7.76 -12.58
N VAL A 552 2.91 -7.47 -11.77
CA VAL A 552 2.98 -6.27 -10.94
C VAL A 552 4.36 -5.63 -11.14
N PRO A 553 4.51 -4.74 -12.15
CA PRO A 553 5.81 -4.23 -12.59
C PRO A 553 6.63 -3.55 -11.51
N ASN A 554 6.00 -2.83 -10.60
CA ASN A 554 6.71 -2.05 -9.58
C ASN A 554 5.81 -1.80 -8.37
N ALA A 555 6.39 -1.20 -7.34
CA ALA A 555 5.72 -0.94 -6.09
C ALA A 555 4.53 0.04 -6.21
N LEU A 556 4.55 0.96 -7.19
CA LEU A 556 3.40 1.84 -7.44
C LEU A 556 2.19 1.03 -7.89
N MET A 557 2.37 0.13 -8.85
CA MET A 557 1.29 -0.73 -9.37
C MET A 557 0.73 -1.64 -8.27
N PHE A 558 1.60 -2.18 -7.41
CA PHE A 558 1.19 -2.98 -6.26
C PHE A 558 0.29 -2.19 -5.31
N ILE A 559 0.71 -0.99 -4.91
CA ILE A 559 -0.08 -0.19 -3.98
C ILE A 559 -1.40 0.23 -4.60
N ASP A 560 -1.38 0.71 -5.84
CA ASP A 560 -2.59 1.15 -6.54
C ASP A 560 -3.63 0.03 -6.59
N LYS A 561 -3.19 -1.22 -6.81
CA LYS A 561 -4.04 -2.42 -6.74
C LYS A 561 -4.77 -2.50 -5.40
N TYR A 562 -4.08 -2.42 -4.26
CA TYR A 562 -4.74 -2.53 -2.95
C TYR A 562 -5.54 -1.28 -2.54
N THR A 563 -5.30 -0.11 -3.14
CA THR A 563 -6.20 1.04 -2.96
C THR A 563 -7.58 0.83 -3.57
N GLN A 564 -7.77 -0.18 -4.45
CA GLN A 564 -9.07 -0.52 -5.01
C GLN A 564 -9.98 -1.28 -4.05
N VAL A 565 -9.44 -1.96 -3.03
CA VAL A 565 -10.22 -2.74 -2.05
C VAL A 565 -11.42 -1.96 -1.49
N PRO A 566 -11.25 -0.78 -0.87
CA PRO A 566 -12.37 0.00 -0.35
C PRO A 566 -13.29 0.56 -1.44
N ARG A 567 -12.78 0.75 -2.66
CA ARG A 567 -13.58 1.22 -3.82
C ARG A 567 -14.51 0.12 -4.35
N ILE A 568 -14.11 -1.14 -4.21
CA ILE A 568 -14.92 -2.32 -4.52
C ILE A 568 -15.92 -2.59 -3.40
N LEU A 569 -15.44 -2.71 -2.15
CA LEU A 569 -16.28 -3.12 -1.02
C LEU A 569 -17.19 -2.02 -0.50
N GLY A 570 -16.77 -0.76 -0.54
CA GLY A 570 -17.53 0.37 -0.01
C GLY A 570 -18.93 0.50 -0.63
N PRO A 571 -19.07 0.57 -1.96
CA PRO A 571 -20.38 0.64 -2.62
C PRO A 571 -21.26 -0.60 -2.37
N LEU A 572 -20.66 -1.78 -2.23
CA LEU A 572 -21.37 -3.02 -1.91
C LEU A 572 -21.95 -2.98 -0.49
N VAL A 573 -21.14 -2.60 0.50
CA VAL A 573 -21.57 -2.43 1.89
C VAL A 573 -22.65 -1.36 1.98
N LEU A 574 -22.46 -0.21 1.32
CA LEU A 574 -23.45 0.86 1.27
C LEU A 574 -24.80 0.38 0.72
N CYS A 575 -24.79 -0.40 -0.36
CA CYS A 575 -25.98 -1.01 -0.93
C CYS A 575 -26.67 -1.91 0.10
N LEU A 576 -25.93 -2.87 0.67
CA LEU A 576 -26.47 -3.83 1.63
C LEU A 576 -27.07 -3.14 2.87
N GLU A 577 -26.43 -2.10 3.39
CA GLU A 577 -26.86 -1.36 4.58
C GLU A 577 -28.04 -0.44 4.34
N LYS A 578 -28.16 0.15 3.15
CA LYS A 578 -29.29 1.03 2.79
C LYS A 578 -30.54 0.28 2.36
N LEU A 579 -30.42 -0.98 1.95
CA LEU A 579 -31.57 -1.77 1.49
C LEU A 579 -32.77 -1.81 2.46
N PRO A 580 -32.61 -1.91 3.79
CA PRO A 580 -33.74 -1.83 4.73
C PRO A 580 -34.47 -0.50 4.67
N GLU A 581 -33.74 0.63 4.62
CA GLU A 581 -34.33 1.96 4.50
C GLU A 581 -35.15 2.07 3.21
N VAL A 582 -34.59 1.60 2.08
CA VAL A 582 -35.28 1.59 0.79
C VAL A 582 -36.51 0.66 0.82
N TYR A 583 -36.39 -0.52 1.44
CA TYR A 583 -37.47 -1.50 1.59
C TYR A 583 -38.64 -0.94 2.43
N GLU A 584 -38.34 -0.17 3.47
CA GLU A 584 -39.33 0.44 4.36
C GLU A 584 -39.85 1.79 3.87
N SER A 585 -39.19 2.41 2.89
CA SER A 585 -39.53 3.76 2.40
C SER A 585 -40.95 3.89 1.86
N LYS A 586 -41.43 2.89 1.08
CA LYS A 586 -42.74 2.90 0.42
C LYS A 586 -43.27 1.48 0.25
N GLN A 587 -44.59 1.31 0.33
CA GLN A 587 -45.23 0.02 0.07
C GLN A 587 -44.93 -0.54 -1.32
N ALA A 588 -44.81 0.32 -2.33
CA ALA A 588 -44.43 -0.10 -3.68
C ALA A 588 -43.02 -0.71 -3.75
N MET A 589 -42.07 -0.19 -2.95
CA MET A 589 -40.70 -0.73 -2.87
C MET A 589 -40.68 -2.09 -2.20
N ARG A 590 -41.42 -2.23 -1.09
CA ARG A 590 -41.62 -3.51 -0.42
C ARG A 590 -42.17 -4.56 -1.37
N ASN A 591 -43.27 -4.25 -2.07
CA ASN A 591 -43.89 -5.16 -3.04
C ASN A 591 -42.93 -5.52 -4.18
N TYR A 592 -42.14 -4.56 -4.68
CA TYR A 592 -41.13 -4.83 -5.70
C TYR A 592 -40.10 -5.84 -5.21
N PHE A 593 -39.53 -5.63 -4.01
CA PHE A 593 -38.51 -6.53 -3.46
C PHE A 593 -39.05 -7.92 -3.10
N ASP A 594 -40.25 -7.98 -2.52
CA ASP A 594 -40.92 -9.24 -2.18
C ASP A 594 -41.19 -10.06 -3.45
N ASN A 595 -41.74 -9.43 -4.50
CA ASN A 595 -42.10 -10.12 -5.73
C ASN A 595 -40.89 -10.51 -6.60
N GLN A 596 -39.87 -9.65 -6.70
CA GLN A 596 -38.73 -9.88 -7.59
C GLN A 596 -37.64 -10.74 -6.96
N PHE A 597 -37.44 -10.63 -5.64
CA PHE A 597 -36.30 -11.24 -4.96
C PHE A 597 -36.67 -12.15 -3.80
N GLY A 598 -37.95 -12.31 -3.47
CA GLY A 598 -38.38 -13.09 -2.30
C GLY A 598 -38.17 -12.35 -0.99
N GLY A 599 -38.07 -11.01 -1.04
CA GLY A 599 -37.95 -10.14 0.12
C GLY A 599 -36.52 -9.67 0.41
N LEU A 600 -36.40 -8.81 1.43
CA LEU A 600 -35.15 -8.12 1.78
C LEU A 600 -34.00 -9.09 2.14
N HIS A 601 -34.29 -10.09 2.96
CA HIS A 601 -33.29 -11.07 3.39
C HIS A 601 -32.74 -11.88 2.19
N ALA A 602 -33.64 -12.38 1.34
CA ALA A 602 -33.28 -13.13 0.15
C ALA A 602 -32.48 -12.30 -0.87
N LEU A 603 -32.81 -11.02 -1.06
CA LEU A 603 -32.04 -10.09 -1.89
C LEU A 603 -30.62 -9.89 -1.37
N ARG A 604 -30.46 -9.57 -0.07
CA ARG A 604 -29.13 -9.41 0.56
C ARG A 604 -28.29 -10.68 0.41
N LYS A 605 -28.88 -11.83 0.73
CA LYS A 605 -28.20 -13.13 0.63
C LYS A 605 -27.83 -13.47 -0.81
N ARG A 606 -28.67 -13.12 -1.81
CA ARG A 606 -28.36 -13.31 -3.23
C ARG A 606 -27.19 -12.45 -3.70
N ILE A 607 -27.15 -11.18 -3.31
CA ILE A 607 -26.02 -10.28 -3.61
C ILE A 607 -24.73 -10.83 -2.99
N LEU A 608 -24.76 -11.17 -1.70
CA LEU A 608 -23.61 -11.69 -0.97
C LEU A 608 -23.13 -13.02 -1.55
N CYS A 609 -24.04 -13.95 -1.86
CA CYS A 609 -23.70 -15.25 -2.42
C CYS A 609 -23.03 -15.12 -3.80
N ASP A 610 -23.54 -14.24 -4.66
CA ASP A 610 -22.94 -14.00 -5.97
C ASP A 610 -21.54 -13.36 -5.84
N PHE A 611 -21.39 -12.39 -4.94
CA PHE A 611 -20.10 -11.75 -4.67
C PHE A 611 -19.08 -12.75 -4.09
N PHE A 612 -19.44 -13.50 -3.03
CA PHE A 612 -18.53 -14.45 -2.39
C PHE A 612 -18.16 -15.65 -3.27
N ARG A 613 -18.98 -16.01 -4.26
CA ARG A 613 -18.57 -16.94 -5.31
C ARG A 613 -17.62 -16.25 -6.30
N HIS A 614 -18.12 -15.22 -6.99
CA HIS A 614 -17.55 -14.76 -8.26
C HIS A 614 -16.55 -13.60 -8.15
N ALA A 615 -16.48 -12.92 -7.01
CA ALA A 615 -15.38 -11.99 -6.73
C ALA A 615 -14.11 -12.70 -6.23
N PHE A 616 -14.16 -14.03 -6.04
CA PHE A 616 -13.09 -14.85 -5.47
C PHE A 616 -12.94 -16.20 -6.21
N ASP A 617 -13.20 -16.21 -7.52
CA ASP A 617 -13.23 -17.44 -8.33
C ASP A 617 -12.04 -17.61 -9.28
N GLY A 618 -11.03 -16.74 -9.19
CA GLY A 618 -9.87 -16.73 -10.06
C GLY A 618 -10.13 -16.14 -11.45
N SER A 619 -11.32 -15.60 -11.73
CA SER A 619 -11.59 -14.91 -12.98
C SER A 619 -10.80 -13.60 -13.12
N GLY A 620 -10.67 -13.10 -14.35
CA GLY A 620 -10.08 -11.79 -14.66
C GLY A 620 -8.58 -11.76 -15.00
N GLY A 621 -7.83 -12.84 -14.77
CA GLY A 621 -6.44 -12.95 -15.25
C GLY A 621 -6.35 -13.61 -16.63
N ASP A 622 -5.23 -13.43 -17.33
CA ASP A 622 -5.08 -13.86 -18.72
C ASP A 622 -4.81 -15.38 -18.85
N ASN A 623 -3.98 -15.96 -17.99
CA ASN A 623 -3.63 -17.39 -17.96
C ASN A 623 -3.77 -17.99 -16.54
N PHE A 624 -3.51 -19.29 -16.33
CA PHE A 624 -3.58 -19.91 -15.00
C PHE A 624 -2.59 -19.36 -13.94
N PHE A 625 -1.51 -18.71 -14.38
CA PHE A 625 -0.52 -18.09 -13.50
C PHE A 625 -0.93 -16.68 -13.04
N ASP A 626 -1.61 -15.95 -13.92
CA ASP A 626 -2.07 -14.57 -13.70
C ASP A 626 -3.51 -14.54 -13.17
N ALA A 627 -4.25 -15.63 -13.41
CA ALA A 627 -5.59 -15.89 -12.93
C ALA A 627 -5.56 -17.10 -12.00
N GLY A 628 -5.70 -16.88 -10.71
CA GLY A 628 -5.55 -17.97 -9.76
C GLY A 628 -5.69 -17.53 -8.31
N SER A 629 -5.25 -18.40 -7.41
CA SER A 629 -5.41 -18.22 -5.97
C SER A 629 -4.29 -17.43 -5.28
N CYS A 630 -3.35 -16.91 -6.07
CA CYS A 630 -2.26 -16.05 -5.60
C CYS A 630 -2.79 -14.78 -4.94
N ILE A 631 -1.94 -14.12 -4.16
CA ILE A 631 -2.34 -13.02 -3.28
C ILE A 631 -2.91 -11.85 -4.09
N ASP A 632 -2.24 -11.49 -5.18
CA ASP A 632 -2.68 -10.42 -6.06
C ASP A 632 -3.83 -10.86 -6.97
N GLY A 633 -3.90 -12.14 -7.32
CA GLY A 633 -4.97 -12.72 -8.15
C GLY A 633 -6.35 -12.64 -7.48
N ARG A 634 -6.40 -12.73 -6.14
CA ARG A 634 -7.64 -12.55 -5.35
C ARG A 634 -8.37 -11.26 -5.67
N LEU A 635 -7.64 -10.16 -5.85
CA LEU A 635 -8.26 -8.86 -6.13
C LEU A 635 -8.65 -8.72 -7.60
N THR A 636 -7.95 -9.41 -8.51
CA THR A 636 -8.27 -9.43 -9.94
C THR A 636 -9.69 -9.97 -10.19
N SER A 637 -10.10 -11.03 -9.49
CA SER A 637 -11.47 -11.57 -9.59
C SER A 637 -12.53 -10.60 -9.08
N ALA A 638 -12.25 -9.88 -8.00
CA ALA A 638 -13.16 -8.86 -7.49
C ALA A 638 -13.33 -7.69 -8.46
N TRP A 639 -12.26 -7.27 -9.12
CA TRP A 639 -12.31 -6.29 -10.20
C TRP A 639 -13.16 -6.77 -11.38
N ASN A 640 -12.94 -8.02 -11.81
CA ASN A 640 -13.75 -8.63 -12.86
C ASN A 640 -15.23 -8.69 -12.47
N TRP A 641 -15.57 -9.05 -11.24
CA TRP A 641 -16.94 -9.02 -10.75
C TRP A 641 -17.58 -7.62 -10.88
N CYS A 642 -16.86 -6.56 -10.48
CA CYS A 642 -17.31 -5.17 -10.62
C CYS A 642 -17.65 -4.81 -12.07
N SER A 643 -16.84 -5.25 -13.04
CA SER A 643 -17.08 -5.02 -14.47
C SER A 643 -18.36 -5.68 -15.00
N THR A 644 -18.90 -6.66 -14.27
CA THR A 644 -20.11 -7.39 -14.66
C THR A 644 -21.35 -6.97 -13.88
N ILE A 645 -21.25 -6.02 -12.95
CA ILE A 645 -22.32 -5.68 -12.00
C ILE A 645 -23.63 -5.30 -12.70
N GLU A 646 -23.53 -4.56 -13.82
CA GLU A 646 -24.68 -4.11 -14.61
C GLU A 646 -25.48 -5.26 -15.24
N LYS A 647 -24.84 -6.42 -15.41
CA LYS A 647 -25.44 -7.64 -15.97
C LYS A 647 -26.13 -8.48 -14.89
N LYS A 648 -25.96 -8.14 -13.61
CA LYS A 648 -26.50 -8.93 -12.50
C LYS A 648 -27.99 -8.60 -12.30
N PRO A 649 -28.86 -9.61 -12.06
CA PRO A 649 -30.30 -9.39 -11.86
C PRO A 649 -30.66 -8.44 -10.71
N PHE A 650 -29.78 -8.31 -9.72
CA PHE A 650 -29.94 -7.43 -8.56
C PHE A 650 -29.33 -6.04 -8.77
N PHE A 651 -28.81 -5.71 -9.96
CA PHE A 651 -28.27 -4.38 -10.26
C PHE A 651 -29.26 -3.22 -9.97
N PRO A 652 -30.58 -3.33 -10.22
CA PRO A 652 -31.52 -2.28 -9.83
C PRO A 652 -31.48 -1.93 -8.34
N ALA A 653 -31.17 -2.89 -7.47
CA ALA A 653 -31.03 -2.66 -6.03
C ALA A 653 -29.85 -1.74 -5.70
N PHE A 654 -28.75 -1.82 -6.45
CA PHE A 654 -27.63 -0.89 -6.35
C PHE A 654 -28.05 0.52 -6.77
N LEU A 655 -28.76 0.66 -7.89
CA LEU A 655 -29.25 1.97 -8.34
C LEU A 655 -30.16 2.63 -7.31
N LEU A 656 -31.07 1.85 -6.72
CA LEU A 656 -32.03 2.33 -5.71
C LEU A 656 -31.36 2.76 -4.39
N THR A 657 -30.18 2.26 -4.09
CA THR A 657 -29.40 2.61 -2.89
C THR A 657 -28.40 3.75 -3.14
N GLY A 658 -28.40 4.33 -4.35
CA GLY A 658 -27.58 5.49 -4.72
C GLY A 658 -26.23 5.12 -5.33
N PHE A 659 -26.05 3.90 -5.82
CA PHE A 659 -24.86 3.49 -6.54
C PHE A 659 -24.65 4.32 -7.80
N GLN A 660 -23.43 4.84 -7.98
CA GLN A 660 -23.03 5.65 -9.15
C GLN A 660 -21.91 4.99 -9.97
N GLY A 661 -21.38 3.86 -9.50
CA GLY A 661 -20.18 3.23 -10.03
C GLY A 661 -19.16 2.97 -8.91
N PHE A 662 -18.23 2.06 -9.16
CA PHE A 662 -17.13 1.76 -8.24
C PHE A 662 -16.06 2.87 -8.26
N ASP A 663 -15.99 3.66 -9.33
CA ASP A 663 -15.03 4.75 -9.43
C ASP A 663 -15.47 6.09 -8.81
N GLY A 664 -16.74 6.20 -8.41
CA GLY A 664 -17.34 7.43 -7.88
C GLY A 664 -17.78 8.42 -8.97
N LYS A 665 -17.91 9.70 -8.62
CA LYS A 665 -18.12 10.78 -9.60
C LYS A 665 -16.78 11.18 -10.20
N PHE A 666 -16.69 11.17 -11.52
CA PHE A 666 -15.61 11.81 -12.29
C PHE A 666 -15.67 13.33 -12.17
#